data_AF-A0A972IA27-F1
#
_entry.id   AF-A0A972IA27-F1
#
_cell.length_a   1.000
_cell.length_b   1.000
_cell.length_c   1.000
_cell.angle_alpha   90.00
_cell.angle_beta   90.00
_cell.angle_gamma   90.00
#
_symmetry.space_group_name_H-M   'P 1'
#
loop_
_entity.id
_entity.type
_entity.pdbx_description
1 polymer ?
#
loop_
_entity_poly.entity_id
_entity_poly.type
_entity_poly.pdbx_seq_one_letter_code
_entity_poly.pdbx_strand_id
1 'polypeptide(L)'
;MHLVLIASRGAEPVVAREASSILGRAVEERVGSVHLEGSLEDAYRLRLGVRSASRLLVVLRRFEGTTGDAVYEALSEVAFEELFSSRARFVVEAVGRGAEPTHFLTLRAKDAVVDRFRARVGERPSVDRREPDVRLHLHLSGEEAQLALDLGDGSLSHRGYRPSGAAAPLRESLAATLLLLADFPAIAREGRPFVDPMCGSGTLLVEAALIAAEIAPGLFRDAPSEAVALHDLRLFRRVRRELEEARRSQVSAPIVGRDRDPRALSLARESARRAGVERFVRLEQGDFEAARPPEGPPGLLLVNPPYGERLGDTTDLLAVYERLGDVFRWHFPGYRAGVFTADDTLARRVGLKASKRFPLHNGPLAASLSLYEIHPEPPKKKPTWKDEPRPEAAMFENRLEKNARRLASYVRTRELTAYRLYDRDIPEYAFAIDRYGDRLLVQEWAPPKWIDPQLAASRARDVRLVLERKLGVPAEKIHFRRRRRRGKNEQVVSSGEGAEVFVVEESGHRFEVELSDRLDTGLYLDHRELRRMASKGVSGTRFLNLFAYTGSASVYAARAGAKVVSVDLSRTYLDWAERNFRLNDLDPREHRFVREDVAAFLAEDRGRYETIFCNPPSFSRSKAAEDEFEVKRDHVRLVRLCMKRLARGGRLFFSTHARGFELDPALLEELRVEELSPKSVPPDFRNDVHRAYLIRHAEDSIR
;
A
#
# COMPACT_ATOMS: atom_id res chain seq x y z
N MET A 1 -45.28 -13.31 12.29
CA MET A 1 -44.06 -14.03 11.87
C MET A 1 -42.92 -13.42 12.64
N HIS A 2 -42.05 -14.24 13.21
CA HIS A 2 -40.91 -13.72 13.96
C HIS A 2 -39.79 -13.30 13.00
N LEU A 3 -39.59 -11.99 12.84
CA LEU A 3 -38.58 -11.38 11.98
C LEU A 3 -37.33 -11.03 12.80
N VAL A 4 -36.16 -11.21 12.19
CA VAL A 4 -34.86 -10.86 12.78
C VAL A 4 -34.01 -10.11 11.75
N LEU A 5 -33.64 -8.88 12.08
CA LEU A 5 -32.64 -8.10 11.34
C LEU A 5 -31.27 -8.32 11.96
N ILE A 6 -30.31 -8.81 11.19
CA ILE A 6 -28.94 -9.02 11.68
C ILE A 6 -28.17 -7.71 11.58
N ALA A 7 -27.64 -7.25 12.71
CA ALA A 7 -26.90 -6.01 12.84
C ALA A 7 -25.41 -6.31 13.10
N SER A 8 -24.53 -5.44 12.62
CA SER A 8 -23.12 -5.48 13.07
C SER A 8 -23.05 -5.01 14.52
N ARG A 9 -22.12 -5.55 15.30
CA ARG A 9 -21.97 -5.20 16.72
C ARG A 9 -21.70 -3.69 16.90
N GLY A 10 -22.52 -3.05 17.72
CA GLY A 10 -22.57 -1.60 17.94
C GLY A 10 -23.58 -0.85 17.05
N ALA A 11 -24.13 -1.49 16.02
CA ALA A 11 -25.11 -0.90 15.11
C ALA A 11 -26.57 -1.26 15.45
N GLU A 12 -26.80 -2.11 16.45
CA GLU A 12 -28.14 -2.58 16.86
C GLU A 12 -29.09 -1.42 17.17
N PRO A 13 -28.70 -0.38 17.92
CA PRO A 13 -29.59 0.76 18.19
C PRO A 13 -29.97 1.55 16.93
N VAL A 14 -29.09 1.57 15.93
CA VAL A 14 -29.33 2.25 14.65
C VAL A 14 -30.32 1.45 13.81
N VAL A 15 -30.12 0.14 13.72
CA VAL A 15 -31.04 -0.77 13.03
C VAL A 15 -32.42 -0.74 13.68
N ALA A 16 -32.49 -0.72 15.02
CA ALA A 16 -33.75 -0.68 15.76
C ALA A 16 -34.53 0.61 15.50
N ARG A 17 -33.84 1.76 15.51
CA ARG A 17 -34.45 3.06 15.20
C ARG A 17 -34.94 3.12 13.76
N GLU A 18 -34.12 2.64 12.81
CA GLU A 18 -34.47 2.62 11.39
C GLU A 18 -35.68 1.71 11.13
N ALA A 19 -35.67 0.48 11.66
CA ALA A 19 -36.79 -0.45 11.53
C ALA A 19 -38.07 0.10 12.18
N SER A 20 -37.96 0.71 13.36
CA SER A 20 -39.11 1.33 14.03
C SER A 20 -39.69 2.49 13.21
N SER A 21 -38.83 3.30 12.60
CA SER A 21 -39.24 4.40 11.73
C SER A 21 -39.93 3.91 10.45
N ILE A 22 -39.46 2.81 9.85
CA ILE A 22 -40.04 2.23 8.64
C ILE A 22 -41.43 1.65 8.93
N LEU A 23 -41.61 1.03 10.10
CA LEU A 23 -42.83 0.31 10.45
C LEU A 23 -43.82 1.13 11.28
N GLY A 24 -43.40 2.28 11.82
CA GLY A 24 -44.22 3.13 12.69
C GLY A 24 -44.50 2.52 14.07
N ARG A 25 -43.67 1.58 14.54
CA ARG A 25 -43.86 0.88 15.83
C ARG A 25 -42.53 0.40 16.42
N ALA A 26 -42.50 0.15 17.73
CA ALA A 26 -41.30 -0.29 18.42
C ALA A 26 -40.87 -1.72 18.01
N VAL A 27 -39.57 -1.97 18.13
CA VAL A 27 -38.91 -3.27 17.90
C VAL A 27 -38.00 -3.59 19.09
N GLU A 28 -37.62 -4.86 19.24
CA GLU A 28 -36.79 -5.33 20.34
C GLU A 28 -35.32 -5.39 19.92
N GLU A 29 -34.44 -4.65 20.62
CA GLU A 29 -33.00 -4.74 20.42
C GLU A 29 -32.43 -5.94 21.18
N ARG A 30 -31.55 -6.71 20.52
CA ARG A 30 -30.74 -7.76 21.13
C ARG A 30 -29.30 -7.62 20.66
N VAL A 31 -28.36 -8.27 21.33
CA VAL A 31 -26.95 -8.24 20.91
C VAL A 31 -26.83 -8.80 19.49
N GLY A 32 -26.26 -8.01 18.57
CA GLY A 32 -26.09 -8.35 17.16
C GLY A 32 -27.37 -8.42 16.31
N SER A 33 -28.54 -8.06 16.83
CA SER A 33 -29.80 -8.26 16.11
C SER A 33 -30.97 -7.40 16.60
N VAL A 34 -31.98 -7.25 15.75
CA VAL A 34 -33.25 -6.58 16.09
C VAL A 34 -34.40 -7.53 15.76
N HIS A 35 -35.29 -7.73 16.72
CA HIS A 35 -36.36 -8.71 16.71
C HIS A 35 -37.72 -8.03 16.68
N LEU A 36 -38.65 -8.60 15.94
CA LEU A 36 -40.04 -8.15 15.93
C LEU A 36 -41.01 -9.24 15.45
N GLU A 37 -42.26 -9.16 15.89
CA GLU A 37 -43.36 -9.87 15.25
C GLU A 37 -43.97 -9.00 14.14
N GLY A 38 -44.07 -9.52 12.92
CA GLY A 38 -44.59 -8.78 11.78
C GLY A 38 -45.27 -9.63 10.71
N SER A 39 -45.87 -8.91 9.77
CA SER A 39 -46.47 -9.46 8.55
C SER A 39 -45.42 -9.63 7.44
N LEU A 40 -45.80 -10.29 6.34
CA LEU A 40 -44.97 -10.36 5.14
C LEU A 40 -44.76 -8.96 4.50
N GLU A 41 -45.76 -8.07 4.61
CA GLU A 41 -45.62 -6.67 4.16
C GLU A 41 -44.54 -5.94 4.96
N ASP A 42 -44.49 -6.13 6.28
CA ASP A 42 -43.43 -5.57 7.13
C ASP A 42 -42.06 -6.10 6.69
N ALA A 43 -41.96 -7.40 6.39
CA ALA A 43 -40.72 -7.99 5.89
C ALA A 43 -40.28 -7.35 4.56
N TYR A 44 -41.20 -7.08 3.63
CA TYR A 44 -40.85 -6.39 2.38
C TYR A 44 -40.46 -4.93 2.58
N ARG A 45 -41.14 -4.20 3.45
CA ARG A 45 -40.76 -2.83 3.81
C ARG A 45 -39.36 -2.79 4.43
N LEU A 46 -39.04 -3.72 5.31
CA LEU A 46 -37.70 -3.85 5.88
C LEU A 46 -36.66 -4.27 4.83
N ARG A 47 -36.94 -5.31 4.03
CA ARG A 47 -36.04 -5.81 2.96
C ARG A 47 -35.63 -4.70 2.00
N LEU A 48 -36.57 -3.83 1.65
CA LEU A 48 -36.34 -2.74 0.70
C LEU A 48 -35.81 -1.47 1.37
N GLY A 49 -36.28 -1.14 2.58
CA GLY A 49 -36.06 0.15 3.22
C GLY A 49 -34.85 0.22 4.16
N VAL A 50 -34.49 -0.87 4.85
CA VAL A 50 -33.44 -0.84 5.88
C VAL A 50 -32.06 -0.68 5.23
N ARG A 51 -31.25 0.27 5.71
CA ARG A 51 -29.92 0.56 5.16
C ARG A 51 -28.81 -0.05 6.02
N SER A 52 -29.05 -0.12 7.32
CA SER A 52 -28.03 -0.45 8.34
C SER A 52 -27.94 -1.95 8.67
N ALA A 53 -28.97 -2.74 8.39
CA ALA A 53 -28.98 -4.18 8.61
C ALA A 53 -28.18 -4.94 7.54
N SER A 54 -27.68 -6.11 7.91
CA SER A 54 -26.93 -7.01 7.03
C SER A 54 -27.77 -8.15 6.45
N ARG A 55 -28.80 -8.61 7.16
CA ARG A 55 -29.74 -9.67 6.72
C ARG A 55 -31.12 -9.44 7.33
N LEU A 56 -32.13 -10.01 6.69
CA LEU A 56 -33.50 -10.11 7.20
C LEU A 56 -33.89 -11.59 7.21
N LEU A 57 -34.15 -12.14 8.39
CA LEU A 57 -34.47 -13.53 8.61
C LEU A 57 -35.89 -13.70 9.15
N VAL A 58 -36.52 -14.84 8.84
CA VAL A 58 -37.75 -15.32 9.48
C VAL A 58 -37.41 -16.58 10.26
N VAL A 59 -37.71 -16.58 11.56
CA VAL A 59 -37.47 -17.75 12.40
C VAL A 59 -38.49 -18.83 12.07
N LEU A 60 -37.98 -20.01 11.69
CA LEU A 60 -38.79 -21.18 11.38
C LEU A 60 -38.95 -22.06 12.62
N ARG A 61 -37.88 -22.23 13.39
CA ARG A 61 -37.87 -23.09 14.58
C ARG A 61 -36.78 -22.69 15.57
N ARG A 62 -37.09 -22.78 16.86
CA ARG A 62 -36.11 -22.77 17.96
C ARG A 62 -36.11 -24.14 18.63
N PHE A 63 -34.95 -24.61 19.07
CA PHE A 63 -34.80 -25.90 19.72
C PHE A 63 -33.55 -25.92 20.62
N GLU A 64 -33.55 -26.85 21.57
CA GLU A 64 -32.39 -27.14 22.43
C GLU A 64 -31.49 -28.19 21.76
N GLY A 65 -30.18 -28.06 21.99
CA GLY A 65 -29.15 -28.95 21.48
C GLY A 65 -28.37 -28.35 20.31
N THR A 66 -27.04 -28.37 20.46
CA THR A 66 -26.08 -27.92 19.43
C THR A 66 -25.09 -29.03 19.03
N THR A 67 -25.54 -30.29 19.13
CA THR A 67 -24.87 -31.47 18.58
C THR A 67 -25.44 -31.87 17.22
N GLY A 68 -24.70 -32.64 16.44
CA GLY A 68 -25.06 -33.06 15.11
C GLY A 68 -26.34 -33.88 15.05
N ASP A 69 -26.62 -34.67 16.09
CA ASP A 69 -27.85 -35.47 16.18
C ASP A 69 -29.05 -34.62 16.59
N ALA A 70 -28.91 -33.76 17.59
CA ALA A 70 -29.98 -32.84 18.00
C ALA A 70 -30.39 -31.91 16.84
N VAL A 71 -29.41 -31.37 16.11
CA VAL A 71 -29.67 -30.56 14.90
C VAL A 71 -30.36 -31.38 13.82
N TYR A 72 -29.92 -32.61 13.58
CA TYR A 72 -30.51 -33.47 12.55
C TYR A 72 -31.97 -33.82 12.88
N GLU A 73 -32.25 -34.22 14.12
CA GLU A 73 -33.59 -34.56 14.61
C GLU A 73 -34.53 -33.35 14.53
N ALA A 74 -34.11 -32.20 15.08
CA ALA A 74 -34.94 -31.00 15.09
C ALA A 74 -35.29 -30.49 13.69
N LEU A 75 -34.34 -30.58 12.73
CA LEU A 75 -34.58 -30.16 11.35
C LEU A 75 -35.40 -31.19 10.56
N SER A 76 -35.28 -32.49 10.85
CA SER A 76 -36.07 -33.54 10.17
C SER A 76 -37.58 -33.40 10.41
N GLU A 77 -37.98 -32.69 11.46
CA GLU A 77 -39.37 -32.39 11.78
C GLU A 77 -39.91 -31.15 11.06
N VAL A 78 -39.06 -30.29 10.49
CA VAL A 78 -39.49 -29.08 9.77
C VAL A 78 -40.02 -29.47 8.38
N ALA A 79 -41.23 -29.01 8.05
CA ALA A 79 -41.88 -29.25 6.76
C ALA A 79 -41.29 -28.37 5.64
N PHE A 80 -40.03 -28.59 5.28
CA PHE A 80 -39.34 -27.83 4.23
C PHE A 80 -40.04 -27.93 2.87
N GLU A 81 -40.72 -29.04 2.60
CA GLU A 81 -41.52 -29.28 1.41
C GLU A 81 -42.68 -28.29 1.24
N GLU A 82 -43.15 -27.66 2.32
CA GLU A 82 -44.14 -26.58 2.28
C GLU A 82 -43.49 -25.21 2.04
N LEU A 83 -42.17 -25.08 2.26
CA LEU A 83 -41.41 -23.85 2.08
C LEU A 83 -40.82 -23.72 0.68
N PHE A 84 -40.36 -24.82 0.07
CA PHE A 84 -39.80 -24.83 -1.28
C PHE A 84 -39.87 -26.22 -1.92
N SER A 85 -39.80 -26.27 -3.25
CA SER A 85 -39.84 -27.54 -3.99
C SER A 85 -38.47 -28.24 -4.07
N SER A 86 -38.48 -29.56 -4.33
CA SER A 86 -37.27 -30.37 -4.60
C SER A 86 -36.44 -29.85 -5.78
N ARG A 87 -37.00 -29.03 -6.67
CA ARG A 87 -36.30 -28.44 -7.82
C ARG A 87 -35.44 -27.24 -7.45
N ALA A 88 -35.67 -26.63 -6.29
CA ALA A 88 -34.91 -25.47 -5.84
C ALA A 88 -33.50 -25.87 -5.40
N ARG A 89 -32.55 -24.96 -5.62
CA ARG A 89 -31.21 -25.01 -5.03
C ARG A 89 -31.26 -24.37 -3.65
N PHE A 90 -30.72 -25.03 -2.64
CA PHE A 90 -30.68 -24.48 -1.29
C PHE A 90 -29.26 -24.45 -0.70
N VAL A 91 -29.10 -23.66 0.35
CA VAL A 91 -27.92 -23.69 1.21
C VAL A 91 -28.33 -23.57 2.66
N VAL A 92 -27.58 -24.25 3.53
CA VAL A 92 -27.63 -24.03 4.98
C VAL A 92 -26.27 -23.48 5.41
N GLU A 93 -26.28 -22.48 6.28
CA GLU A 93 -25.10 -21.90 6.92
C GLU A 93 -25.30 -21.88 8.45
N ALA A 94 -24.44 -22.57 9.20
CA ALA A 94 -24.43 -22.49 10.65
C ALA A 94 -23.47 -21.39 11.13
N VAL A 95 -23.93 -20.55 12.06
CA VAL A 95 -23.19 -19.42 12.62
C VAL A 95 -23.37 -19.36 14.14
N GLY A 96 -22.38 -18.82 14.86
CA GLY A 96 -22.41 -18.69 16.31
C GLY A 96 -21.54 -19.73 17.02
N ARG A 97 -21.87 -20.04 18.28
CA ARG A 97 -21.14 -21.00 19.11
C ARG A 97 -22.08 -22.06 19.65
N GLY A 98 -21.70 -23.33 19.50
CA GLY A 98 -22.41 -24.50 20.03
C GLY A 98 -21.42 -25.55 20.52
N ALA A 99 -21.92 -26.72 20.91
CA ALA A 99 -21.14 -27.86 21.40
C ALA A 99 -20.18 -28.42 20.33
N GLU A 100 -20.53 -28.30 19.06
CA GLU A 100 -19.72 -28.79 17.94
C GLU A 100 -19.37 -27.71 16.90
N PRO A 101 -18.34 -27.92 16.07
CA PRO A 101 -17.93 -26.96 15.05
C PRO A 101 -19.04 -26.65 14.04
N THR A 102 -19.21 -25.37 13.69
CA THR A 102 -20.25 -24.89 12.75
C THR A 102 -20.20 -25.58 11.39
N HIS A 103 -19.02 -25.96 10.89
CA HIS A 103 -18.89 -26.69 9.64
C HIS A 103 -19.56 -28.07 9.70
N PHE A 104 -19.39 -28.78 10.82
CA PHE A 104 -20.01 -30.09 11.02
C PHE A 104 -21.54 -29.97 11.14
N LEU A 105 -22.01 -29.02 11.96
CA LEU A 105 -23.45 -28.76 12.11
C LEU A 105 -24.11 -28.30 10.81
N THR A 106 -23.37 -27.57 9.96
CA THR A 106 -23.83 -27.21 8.61
C THR A 106 -24.04 -28.45 7.74
N LEU A 107 -23.19 -29.47 7.84
CA LEU A 107 -23.35 -30.72 7.09
C LEU A 107 -24.57 -31.49 7.61
N ARG A 108 -24.67 -31.67 8.94
CA ARG A 108 -25.80 -32.39 9.56
C ARG A 108 -27.15 -31.75 9.26
N ALA A 109 -27.22 -30.41 9.29
CA ALA A 109 -28.41 -29.68 8.90
C ALA A 109 -28.80 -29.89 7.43
N LYS A 110 -27.81 -29.98 6.52
CA LYS A 110 -28.07 -30.29 5.11
C LYS A 110 -28.60 -31.69 4.91
N ASP A 111 -28.03 -32.67 5.61
CA ASP A 111 -28.47 -34.06 5.55
C ASP A 111 -29.94 -34.14 5.99
N ALA A 112 -30.30 -33.51 7.10
CA ALA A 112 -31.68 -33.47 7.60
C ALA A 112 -32.67 -32.89 6.57
N VAL A 113 -32.31 -31.78 5.90
CA VAL A 113 -33.15 -31.21 4.84
C VAL A 113 -33.29 -32.19 3.67
N VAL A 114 -32.18 -32.75 3.18
CA VAL A 114 -32.20 -33.68 2.02
C VAL A 114 -33.01 -34.95 2.32
N ASP A 115 -32.78 -35.55 3.49
CA ASP A 115 -33.44 -36.79 3.87
C ASP A 115 -34.93 -36.55 4.17
N ARG A 116 -35.31 -35.38 4.70
CA ARG A 116 -36.71 -34.97 4.82
C ARG A 116 -37.41 -34.94 3.46
N PHE A 117 -36.81 -34.29 2.46
CA PHE A 117 -37.38 -34.27 1.10
C PHE A 117 -37.46 -35.67 0.49
N ARG A 118 -36.40 -36.49 0.64
CA ARG A 118 -36.39 -37.87 0.12
C ARG A 118 -37.52 -38.69 0.74
N ALA A 119 -37.73 -38.56 2.05
CA ALA A 119 -38.75 -39.30 2.78
C ALA A 119 -40.19 -38.85 2.42
N ARG A 120 -40.42 -37.55 2.20
CA ARG A 120 -41.76 -37.00 1.97
C ARG A 120 -42.18 -36.91 0.51
N VAL A 121 -41.24 -36.61 -0.39
CA VAL A 121 -41.49 -36.29 -1.80
C VAL A 121 -40.80 -37.30 -2.75
N GLY A 122 -39.89 -38.13 -2.25
CA GLY A 122 -39.15 -39.12 -3.05
C GLY A 122 -37.99 -38.54 -3.87
N GLU A 123 -37.86 -37.21 -3.90
CA GLU A 123 -36.81 -36.49 -4.61
C GLU A 123 -35.88 -35.75 -3.64
N ARG A 124 -34.69 -35.36 -4.11
CA ARG A 124 -33.69 -34.65 -3.31
C ARG A 124 -33.48 -33.23 -3.87
N PRO A 125 -33.48 -32.18 -3.03
CA PRO A 125 -33.08 -30.85 -3.46
C PRO A 125 -31.57 -30.75 -3.68
N SER A 126 -31.16 -29.81 -4.53
CA SER A 126 -29.74 -29.60 -4.86
C SER A 126 -29.12 -28.53 -3.96
N VAL A 127 -27.85 -28.72 -3.58
CA VAL A 127 -27.12 -27.74 -2.75
C VAL A 127 -26.25 -26.87 -3.64
N ASP A 128 -26.49 -25.55 -3.64
CA ASP A 128 -25.66 -24.58 -4.35
C ASP A 128 -25.24 -23.44 -3.42
N ARG A 129 -23.93 -23.24 -3.23
CA ARG A 129 -23.40 -22.18 -2.37
C ARG A 129 -23.28 -20.83 -3.09
N ARG A 130 -23.24 -20.83 -4.43
CA ARG A 130 -23.03 -19.64 -5.25
C ARG A 130 -24.38 -19.00 -5.57
N GLU A 131 -25.31 -19.78 -6.10
CA GLU A 131 -26.62 -19.31 -6.57
C GLU A 131 -27.78 -20.12 -5.97
N PRO A 132 -27.93 -20.16 -4.63
CA PRO A 132 -29.09 -20.79 -4.01
C PRO A 132 -30.36 -19.96 -4.24
N ASP A 133 -31.45 -20.67 -4.50
CA ASP A 133 -32.80 -20.11 -4.54
C ASP A 133 -33.39 -19.99 -3.11
N VAL A 134 -32.91 -20.82 -2.18
CA VAL A 134 -33.33 -20.85 -0.76
C VAL A 134 -32.10 -20.80 0.16
N ARG A 135 -32.11 -19.91 1.15
CA ARG A 135 -31.01 -19.76 2.12
C ARG A 135 -31.54 -19.96 3.54
N LEU A 136 -31.02 -20.97 4.22
CA LEU A 136 -31.33 -21.28 5.62
C LEU A 136 -30.13 -20.93 6.50
N HIS A 137 -30.40 -20.33 7.65
CA HIS A 137 -29.42 -19.97 8.67
C HIS A 137 -29.71 -20.75 9.94
N LEU A 138 -28.69 -21.43 10.46
CA LEU A 138 -28.71 -22.08 11.76
C LEU A 138 -27.88 -21.25 12.73
N HIS A 139 -28.54 -20.46 13.56
CA HIS A 139 -27.87 -19.66 14.59
C HIS A 139 -27.71 -20.48 15.88
N LEU A 140 -26.49 -20.52 16.41
CA LEU A 140 -26.11 -21.27 17.60
C LEU A 140 -25.76 -20.31 18.74
N SER A 141 -26.40 -20.51 19.89
CA SER A 141 -26.18 -19.71 21.10
C SER A 141 -26.07 -20.60 22.32
N GLY A 142 -24.89 -21.18 22.55
CA GLY A 142 -24.62 -22.07 23.68
C GLY A 142 -25.31 -23.42 23.49
N GLU A 143 -26.32 -23.70 24.30
CA GLU A 143 -27.11 -24.94 24.23
C GLU A 143 -28.36 -24.79 23.35
N GLU A 144 -28.70 -23.58 22.92
CA GLU A 144 -29.86 -23.32 22.06
C GLU A 144 -29.47 -23.11 20.59
N ALA A 145 -30.36 -23.52 19.69
CA ALA A 145 -30.25 -23.29 18.26
C ALA A 145 -31.54 -22.71 17.67
N GLN A 146 -31.38 -21.89 16.63
CA GLN A 146 -32.48 -21.28 15.90
C GLN A 146 -32.29 -21.45 14.39
N LEU A 147 -33.23 -22.12 13.75
CA LEU A 147 -33.33 -22.21 12.29
C LEU A 147 -34.16 -21.04 11.75
N ALA A 148 -33.62 -20.35 10.75
CA ALA A 148 -34.30 -19.24 10.09
C ALA A 148 -34.12 -19.26 8.56
N LEU A 149 -35.12 -18.74 7.85
CA LEU A 149 -35.10 -18.50 6.41
C LEU A 149 -34.62 -17.07 6.13
N ASP A 150 -33.69 -16.89 5.20
CA ASP A 150 -33.23 -15.58 4.74
C ASP A 150 -34.19 -14.99 3.70
N LEU A 151 -34.99 -13.98 4.09
CA LEU A 151 -35.84 -13.24 3.15
C LEU A 151 -35.11 -12.10 2.44
N GLY A 152 -33.84 -11.86 2.80
CA GLY A 152 -32.99 -10.90 2.12
C GLY A 152 -32.42 -11.42 0.80
N ASP A 153 -32.52 -12.73 0.52
CA ASP A 153 -31.81 -13.42 -0.57
C ASP A 153 -30.29 -13.22 -0.51
N GLY A 154 -29.75 -13.13 0.71
CA GLY A 154 -28.34 -12.86 0.97
C GLY A 154 -28.12 -11.55 1.70
N SER A 155 -26.89 -11.03 1.62
CA SER A 155 -26.52 -9.82 2.35
C SER A 155 -27.27 -8.58 1.81
N LEU A 156 -28.01 -7.91 2.69
CA LEU A 156 -28.59 -6.58 2.45
C LEU A 156 -27.48 -5.51 2.33
N SER A 157 -26.25 -5.82 2.77
CA SER A 157 -25.11 -4.94 2.53
C SER A 157 -24.85 -4.74 1.04
N HIS A 158 -25.11 -5.74 0.19
CA HIS A 158 -24.86 -5.64 -1.24
C HIS A 158 -26.05 -4.98 -1.94
N ARG A 159 -25.94 -3.69 -2.27
CA ARG A 159 -27.04 -2.97 -2.96
C ARG A 159 -27.12 -3.33 -4.44
N GLY A 160 -25.99 -3.67 -5.06
CA GLY A 160 -25.89 -3.94 -6.51
C GLY A 160 -25.23 -2.83 -7.32
N TYR A 161 -24.97 -1.66 -6.73
CA TYR A 161 -24.31 -0.56 -7.44
C TYR A 161 -22.79 -0.67 -7.55
N ARG A 162 -22.14 -1.54 -6.77
CA ARG A 162 -20.67 -1.62 -6.72
C ARG A 162 -20.12 -2.30 -7.99
N PRO A 163 -19.10 -1.73 -8.66
CA PRO A 163 -18.44 -2.38 -9.80
C PRO A 163 -17.74 -3.68 -9.44
N SER A 164 -17.74 -4.65 -10.36
CA SER A 164 -17.02 -5.92 -10.22
C SER A 164 -15.51 -5.67 -10.13
N GLY A 165 -14.84 -6.24 -9.11
CA GLY A 165 -13.38 -6.11 -8.92
C GLY A 165 -12.93 -4.92 -8.06
N ALA A 166 -13.84 -4.05 -7.62
CA ALA A 166 -13.51 -3.02 -6.64
C ALA A 166 -13.26 -3.64 -5.26
N ALA A 167 -12.04 -3.51 -4.72
CA ALA A 167 -11.78 -3.86 -3.33
C ALA A 167 -12.63 -2.95 -2.41
N ALA A 168 -13.37 -3.54 -1.47
CA ALA A 168 -14.27 -2.79 -0.59
C ALA A 168 -13.58 -2.50 0.76
N PRO A 169 -13.13 -1.26 1.02
CA PRO A 169 -12.62 -0.89 2.33
C PRO A 169 -13.75 -0.74 3.38
N LEU A 170 -14.98 -0.44 2.94
CA LEU A 170 -16.15 -0.24 3.80
C LEU A 170 -17.39 -0.92 3.23
N ARG A 171 -18.11 -1.69 4.06
CA ARG A 171 -19.42 -2.25 3.70
C ARG A 171 -20.46 -1.13 3.62
N GLU A 172 -21.37 -1.23 2.66
CA GLU A 172 -22.37 -0.21 2.42
C GLU A 172 -23.33 -0.04 3.62
N SER A 173 -23.68 -1.14 4.30
CA SER A 173 -24.53 -1.06 5.51
C SER A 173 -23.84 -0.34 6.66
N LEU A 174 -22.52 -0.52 6.78
CA LEU A 174 -21.73 0.23 7.76
C LEU A 174 -21.62 1.70 7.36
N ALA A 175 -21.40 2.01 6.08
CA ALA A 175 -21.40 3.39 5.59
C ALA A 175 -22.72 4.11 5.89
N ALA A 176 -23.87 3.47 5.64
CA ALA A 176 -25.18 3.98 6.04
C ALA A 176 -25.29 4.18 7.56
N THR A 177 -24.85 3.20 8.36
CA THR A 177 -24.81 3.33 9.83
C THR A 177 -24.00 4.55 10.28
N LEU A 178 -22.84 4.83 9.67
CA LEU A 178 -22.03 6.01 10.01
C LEU A 178 -22.79 7.31 9.73
N LEU A 179 -23.47 7.40 8.58
CA LEU A 179 -24.28 8.57 8.20
C LEU A 179 -25.49 8.76 9.12
N LEU A 180 -26.16 7.67 9.52
CA LEU A 180 -27.29 7.70 10.45
C LEU A 180 -26.84 8.13 11.86
N LEU A 181 -25.70 7.65 12.34
CA LEU A 181 -25.12 8.07 13.62
C LEU A 181 -24.67 9.54 13.62
N ALA A 182 -24.22 10.04 12.47
CA ALA A 182 -23.87 11.44 12.26
C ALA A 182 -25.08 12.36 12.10
N ASP A 183 -26.31 11.81 12.11
CA ASP A 183 -27.58 12.50 11.89
C ASP A 183 -27.71 13.14 10.51
N PHE A 184 -27.06 12.53 9.50
CA PHE A 184 -27.11 13.03 8.13
C PHE A 184 -28.52 13.15 7.54
N PRO A 185 -29.50 12.25 7.81
CA PRO A 185 -30.85 12.45 7.30
C PRO A 185 -31.50 13.78 7.71
N ALA A 186 -31.23 14.28 8.92
CA ALA A 186 -31.75 15.57 9.36
C ALA A 186 -31.02 16.73 8.65
N ILE A 187 -29.69 16.65 8.58
CA ILE A 187 -28.83 17.60 7.86
C ILE A 187 -29.24 17.71 6.37
N ALA A 188 -29.50 16.58 5.72
CA ALA A 188 -29.93 16.53 4.32
C ALA A 188 -31.35 17.11 4.12
N ARG A 189 -32.27 16.88 5.07
CA ARG A 189 -33.62 17.48 5.03
C ARG A 189 -33.59 19.01 5.12
N GLU A 190 -32.61 19.57 5.84
CA GLU A 190 -32.34 21.02 5.90
C GLU A 190 -31.64 21.57 4.63
N GLY A 191 -31.32 20.71 3.64
CA GLY A 191 -30.62 21.12 2.43
C GLY A 191 -29.16 21.52 2.67
N ARG A 192 -28.48 20.83 3.60
CA ARG A 192 -27.07 21.08 3.94
C ARG A 192 -26.15 20.02 3.31
N PRO A 193 -24.90 20.38 2.94
CA PRO A 193 -24.05 19.53 2.11
C PRO A 193 -23.44 18.32 2.84
N PHE A 194 -22.96 17.35 2.06
CA PHE A 194 -22.08 16.27 2.53
C PHE A 194 -20.71 16.35 1.87
N VAL A 195 -19.66 16.12 2.64
CA VAL A 195 -18.28 16.11 2.13
C VAL A 195 -17.53 14.89 2.64
N ASP A 196 -16.85 14.18 1.73
CA ASP A 196 -15.85 13.15 2.04
C ASP A 196 -14.51 13.51 1.37
N PRO A 197 -13.49 13.93 2.13
CA PRO A 197 -12.23 14.42 1.60
C PRO A 197 -11.25 13.29 1.19
N MET A 198 -11.60 12.02 1.46
CA MET A 198 -10.82 10.83 1.07
C MET A 198 -11.78 9.71 0.63
N CYS A 199 -12.56 10.00 -0.41
CA CYS A 199 -13.77 9.23 -0.71
C CYS A 199 -13.53 7.84 -1.29
N GLY A 200 -12.32 7.51 -1.75
CA GLY A 200 -12.00 6.22 -2.34
C GLY A 200 -12.97 5.84 -3.46
N SER A 201 -13.56 4.64 -3.37
CA SER A 201 -14.60 4.17 -4.31
C SER A 201 -15.99 4.77 -4.08
N GLY A 202 -16.12 5.79 -3.23
CA GLY A 202 -17.33 6.61 -3.10
C GLY A 202 -18.47 5.98 -2.31
N THR A 203 -18.25 4.93 -1.52
CA THR A 203 -19.34 4.24 -0.80
C THR A 203 -20.10 5.19 0.15
N LEU A 204 -19.40 6.05 0.89
CA LEU A 204 -20.06 7.07 1.73
C LEU A 204 -20.86 8.08 0.91
N LEU A 205 -20.33 8.52 -0.24
CA LEU A 205 -21.02 9.46 -1.13
C LEU A 205 -22.31 8.88 -1.70
N VAL A 206 -22.27 7.62 -2.14
CA VAL A 206 -23.45 6.94 -2.71
C VAL A 206 -24.51 6.75 -1.65
N GLU A 207 -24.16 6.22 -0.46
CA GLU A 207 -25.13 6.07 0.62
C GLU A 207 -25.70 7.41 1.09
N ALA A 208 -24.89 8.48 1.15
CA ALA A 208 -25.36 9.83 1.45
C ALA A 208 -26.36 10.30 0.39
N ALA A 209 -26.08 10.09 -0.90
CA ALA A 209 -26.99 10.49 -1.98
C ALA A 209 -28.31 9.71 -1.94
N LEU A 210 -28.26 8.42 -1.63
CA LEU A 210 -29.47 7.60 -1.45
C LEU A 210 -30.31 8.06 -0.24
N ILE A 211 -29.68 8.46 0.86
CA ILE A 211 -30.37 9.02 2.02
C ILE A 211 -31.01 10.37 1.67
N ALA A 212 -30.25 11.28 1.05
CA ALA A 212 -30.71 12.63 0.73
C ALA A 212 -31.84 12.64 -0.32
N ALA A 213 -31.81 11.69 -1.26
CA ALA A 213 -32.86 11.50 -2.25
C ALA A 213 -34.02 10.60 -1.78
N GLU A 214 -34.00 10.14 -0.52
CA GLU A 214 -34.99 9.19 0.05
C GLU A 214 -35.18 7.92 -0.80
N ILE A 215 -34.11 7.48 -1.48
CA ILE A 215 -34.12 6.26 -2.28
C ILE A 215 -33.86 5.08 -1.36
N ALA A 216 -34.81 4.15 -1.27
CA ALA A 216 -34.68 2.94 -0.49
C ALA A 216 -33.57 2.02 -1.07
N PRO A 217 -32.63 1.52 -0.23
CA PRO A 217 -31.42 0.83 -0.70
C PRO A 217 -31.71 -0.52 -1.38
N GLY A 218 -32.85 -1.14 -1.09
CA GLY A 218 -33.22 -2.42 -1.68
C GLY A 218 -33.90 -2.31 -3.05
N LEU A 219 -34.18 -1.11 -3.57
CA LEU A 219 -34.77 -0.93 -4.91
C LEU A 219 -33.87 -1.41 -6.06
N PHE A 220 -32.57 -1.48 -5.81
CA PHE A 220 -31.57 -1.99 -6.74
C PHE A 220 -31.48 -3.53 -6.75
N ARG A 221 -32.19 -4.19 -5.83
CA ARG A 221 -32.17 -5.66 -5.71
C ARG A 221 -33.24 -6.29 -6.59
N ASP A 222 -32.97 -7.54 -6.95
CA ASP A 222 -33.93 -8.37 -7.65
C ASP A 222 -35.16 -8.68 -6.80
N ALA A 223 -36.22 -9.09 -7.49
CA ALA A 223 -37.40 -9.65 -6.84
C ALA A 223 -36.99 -10.88 -6.00
N PRO A 224 -37.70 -11.15 -4.89
CA PRO A 224 -37.41 -12.33 -4.09
C PRO A 224 -37.67 -13.62 -4.89
N SER A 225 -36.95 -14.68 -4.53
CA SER A 225 -37.00 -15.96 -5.23
C SER A 225 -38.41 -16.57 -5.23
N GLU A 226 -38.96 -16.87 -6.41
CA GLU A 226 -40.25 -17.57 -6.54
C GLU A 226 -40.21 -19.03 -6.05
N ALA A 227 -39.01 -19.57 -5.83
CA ALA A 227 -38.85 -20.92 -5.29
C ALA A 227 -39.27 -21.04 -3.81
N VAL A 228 -39.35 -19.92 -3.09
CA VAL A 228 -39.75 -19.86 -1.68
C VAL A 228 -41.24 -19.54 -1.60
N ALA A 229 -42.03 -20.50 -1.12
CA ALA A 229 -43.49 -20.45 -1.06
C ALA A 229 -44.04 -19.31 -0.19
N LEU A 230 -43.24 -18.80 0.74
CA LEU A 230 -43.61 -17.70 1.63
C LEU A 230 -43.75 -16.36 0.89
N HIS A 231 -43.18 -16.21 -0.31
CA HIS A 231 -43.20 -14.93 -1.02
C HIS A 231 -44.50 -14.68 -1.80
N ASP A 232 -45.07 -13.49 -1.62
CA ASP A 232 -46.12 -12.93 -2.46
C ASP A 232 -45.54 -11.82 -3.35
N LEU A 233 -45.31 -12.15 -4.63
CA LEU A 233 -44.74 -11.20 -5.59
C LEU A 233 -45.66 -10.03 -5.91
N ARG A 234 -46.99 -10.17 -5.79
CA ARG A 234 -47.92 -9.05 -6.01
C ARG A 234 -47.78 -8.04 -4.88
N LEU A 235 -47.76 -8.53 -3.65
CA LEU A 235 -47.51 -7.70 -2.46
C LEU A 235 -46.12 -7.04 -2.53
N PHE A 236 -45.08 -7.79 -2.88
CA PHE A 236 -43.73 -7.24 -3.04
C PHE A 236 -43.69 -6.10 -4.07
N ARG A 237 -44.29 -6.31 -5.25
CA ARG A 237 -44.33 -5.28 -6.31
C ARG A 237 -45.09 -4.04 -5.87
N ARG A 238 -46.17 -4.19 -5.09
CA ARG A 238 -46.90 -3.06 -4.49
C ARG A 238 -46.01 -2.25 -3.56
N VAL A 239 -45.37 -2.90 -2.58
CA VAL A 239 -44.47 -2.23 -1.62
C VAL A 239 -43.28 -1.57 -2.34
N ARG A 240 -42.71 -2.25 -3.34
CA ARG A 240 -41.63 -1.69 -4.16
C ARG A 240 -42.07 -0.40 -4.86
N ARG A 241 -43.26 -0.39 -5.47
CA ARG A 241 -43.80 0.81 -6.14
C ARG A 241 -44.02 1.96 -5.16
N GLU A 242 -44.56 1.70 -3.97
CA GLU A 242 -44.73 2.72 -2.92
C GLU A 242 -43.39 3.39 -2.56
N LEU A 243 -42.31 2.60 -2.42
CA LEU A 243 -40.98 3.13 -2.12
C LEU A 243 -40.32 3.82 -3.32
N GLU A 244 -40.62 3.39 -4.55
CA GLU A 244 -40.17 4.08 -5.77
C GLU A 244 -40.85 5.44 -5.93
N GLU A 245 -42.12 5.57 -5.55
CA GLU A 245 -42.90 6.82 -5.58
C GLU A 245 -42.49 7.79 -4.47
N ALA A 246 -42.03 7.28 -3.32
CA ALA A 246 -41.56 8.09 -2.19
C ALA A 246 -40.22 8.81 -2.42
N ARG A 247 -39.46 8.45 -3.48
CA ARG A 247 -38.15 9.04 -3.75
C ARG A 247 -38.26 10.53 -4.10
N ARG A 248 -37.27 11.32 -3.69
CA ARG A 248 -37.14 12.72 -4.11
C ARG A 248 -36.47 12.83 -5.47
N SER A 249 -37.04 13.65 -6.35
CA SER A 249 -36.47 13.89 -7.69
C SER A 249 -35.19 14.73 -7.64
N GLN A 250 -35.08 15.59 -6.63
CA GLN A 250 -33.97 16.52 -6.43
C GLN A 250 -33.39 16.39 -5.01
N VAL A 251 -32.07 16.63 -4.91
CA VAL A 251 -31.36 16.84 -3.65
C VAL A 251 -30.95 18.31 -3.63
N SER A 252 -31.28 19.02 -2.55
CA SER A 252 -31.12 20.47 -2.42
C SER A 252 -29.68 20.92 -2.14
N ALA A 253 -28.78 19.99 -1.80
CA ALA A 253 -27.41 20.29 -1.42
C ALA A 253 -26.40 19.39 -2.16
N PRO A 254 -25.19 19.91 -2.44
CA PRO A 254 -24.16 19.13 -3.09
C PRO A 254 -23.58 18.04 -2.16
N ILE A 255 -23.29 16.88 -2.77
CA ILE A 255 -22.52 15.79 -2.17
C ILE A 255 -21.16 15.76 -2.84
N VAL A 256 -20.10 16.04 -2.09
CA VAL A 256 -18.75 16.25 -2.66
C VAL A 256 -17.77 15.22 -2.14
N GLY A 257 -17.10 14.54 -3.07
CA GLY A 257 -16.03 13.59 -2.80
C GLY A 257 -14.71 14.04 -3.37
N ARG A 258 -13.62 13.83 -2.63
CA ARG A 258 -12.26 14.07 -3.10
C ARG A 258 -11.37 12.86 -2.87
N ASP A 259 -10.49 12.56 -3.82
CA ASP A 259 -9.44 11.56 -3.65
C ASP A 259 -8.22 11.90 -4.52
N ARG A 260 -7.03 11.45 -4.10
CA ARG A 260 -5.80 11.60 -4.88
C ARG A 260 -5.71 10.61 -6.03
N ASP A 261 -6.32 9.44 -5.87
CA ASP A 261 -6.24 8.35 -6.85
C ASP A 261 -7.33 8.51 -7.93
N PRO A 262 -6.96 8.81 -9.20
CA PRO A 262 -7.94 8.94 -10.27
C PRO A 262 -8.69 7.62 -10.55
N ARG A 263 -8.10 6.45 -10.24
CA ARG A 263 -8.77 5.15 -10.38
C ARG A 263 -9.90 5.00 -9.37
N ALA A 264 -9.67 5.42 -8.12
CA ALA A 264 -10.68 5.42 -7.07
C ALA A 264 -11.89 6.31 -7.46
N LEU A 265 -11.62 7.51 -7.97
CA LEU A 265 -12.67 8.44 -8.45
C LEU A 265 -13.45 7.88 -9.64
N SER A 266 -12.80 7.14 -10.54
CA SER A 266 -13.50 6.45 -11.64
C SER A 266 -14.50 5.42 -11.09
N LEU A 267 -14.08 4.60 -10.12
CA LEU A 267 -14.95 3.62 -9.45
C LEU A 267 -16.09 4.30 -8.66
N ALA A 268 -15.81 5.44 -8.02
CA ALA A 268 -16.83 6.24 -7.33
C ALA A 268 -17.90 6.76 -8.30
N ARG A 269 -17.48 7.29 -9.46
CA ARG A 269 -18.40 7.73 -10.51
C ARG A 269 -19.25 6.58 -11.03
N GLU A 270 -18.63 5.44 -11.33
CA GLU A 270 -19.36 4.26 -11.79
C GLU A 270 -20.37 3.76 -10.74
N SER A 271 -19.99 3.74 -9.46
CA SER A 271 -20.88 3.37 -8.35
C SER A 271 -22.08 4.30 -8.26
N ALA A 272 -21.86 5.62 -8.31
CA ALA A 272 -22.93 6.61 -8.29
C ALA A 272 -23.86 6.50 -9.52
N ARG A 273 -23.29 6.20 -10.69
CA ARG A 273 -24.06 5.96 -11.93
C ARG A 273 -24.95 4.73 -11.82
N ARG A 274 -24.41 3.59 -11.36
CA ARG A 274 -25.17 2.35 -11.15
C ARG A 274 -26.26 2.51 -10.08
N ALA A 275 -26.03 3.36 -9.08
CA ALA A 275 -27.03 3.73 -8.07
C ALA A 275 -28.03 4.81 -8.55
N GLY A 276 -27.88 5.35 -9.77
CA GLY A 276 -28.78 6.39 -10.30
C GLY A 276 -28.68 7.76 -9.62
N VAL A 277 -27.59 8.00 -8.88
CA VAL A 277 -27.36 9.21 -8.07
C VAL A 277 -26.17 10.05 -8.53
N GLU A 278 -25.53 9.70 -9.65
CA GLU A 278 -24.39 10.43 -10.21
C GLU A 278 -24.62 11.94 -10.30
N ARG A 279 -25.83 12.38 -10.69
CA ARG A 279 -26.19 13.80 -10.79
C ARG A 279 -26.11 14.58 -9.48
N PHE A 280 -26.11 13.91 -8.33
CA PHE A 280 -26.01 14.53 -7.01
C PHE A 280 -24.57 14.56 -6.48
N VAL A 281 -23.65 13.81 -7.10
CA VAL A 281 -22.29 13.60 -6.60
C VAL A 281 -21.28 14.37 -7.46
N ARG A 282 -20.56 15.28 -6.82
CA ARG A 282 -19.41 15.97 -7.42
C ARG A 282 -18.11 15.32 -6.94
N LEU A 283 -17.27 14.92 -7.88
CA LEU A 283 -15.98 14.29 -7.59
C LEU A 283 -14.82 15.21 -7.99
N GLU A 284 -13.86 15.35 -7.09
CA GLU A 284 -12.69 16.21 -7.28
C GLU A 284 -11.39 15.43 -7.10
N GLN A 285 -10.47 15.57 -8.05
CA GLN A 285 -9.14 15.00 -7.89
C GLN A 285 -8.24 15.92 -7.06
N GLY A 286 -7.50 15.32 -6.14
CA GLY A 286 -6.40 15.97 -5.43
C GLY A 286 -6.33 15.60 -3.96
N ASP A 287 -5.35 16.19 -3.27
CA ASP A 287 -5.10 15.89 -1.87
C ASP A 287 -6.23 16.39 -0.95
N PHE A 288 -6.53 15.63 0.10
CA PHE A 288 -7.58 15.95 1.09
C PHE A 288 -7.35 17.32 1.77
N GLU A 289 -6.11 17.79 1.86
CA GLU A 289 -5.77 19.12 2.37
C GLU A 289 -6.34 20.27 1.53
N ALA A 290 -6.67 20.00 0.27
CA ALA A 290 -7.32 20.95 -0.63
C ALA A 290 -8.85 20.91 -0.56
N ALA A 291 -9.44 20.04 0.28
CA ALA A 291 -10.88 19.99 0.45
C ALA A 291 -11.43 21.35 0.93
N ARG A 292 -12.56 21.76 0.35
CA ARG A 292 -13.26 23.00 0.70
C ARG A 292 -14.74 22.72 0.92
N PRO A 293 -15.40 23.48 1.80
CA PRO A 293 -16.85 23.39 1.93
C PRO A 293 -17.50 23.84 0.62
N PRO A 294 -18.55 23.16 0.14
CA PRO A 294 -19.42 23.69 -0.89
C PRO A 294 -20.09 24.98 -0.44
N GLU A 295 -20.62 25.76 -1.40
CA GLU A 295 -21.46 26.92 -1.08
C GLU A 295 -22.70 26.50 -0.29
N GLY A 296 -23.08 27.32 0.69
CA GLY A 296 -24.25 27.09 1.55
C GLY A 296 -23.90 26.98 3.04
N PRO A 297 -24.92 26.72 3.89
CA PRO A 297 -24.72 26.53 5.32
C PRO A 297 -23.82 25.31 5.62
N PRO A 298 -23.10 25.32 6.76
CA PRO A 298 -22.25 24.19 7.15
C PRO A 298 -23.00 22.86 7.14
N GLY A 299 -22.40 21.76 6.69
CA GLY A 299 -23.06 20.47 6.58
C GLY A 299 -22.39 19.37 7.41
N LEU A 300 -22.33 18.17 6.84
CA LEU A 300 -21.59 17.04 7.39
C LEU A 300 -20.31 16.78 6.60
N LEU A 301 -19.18 16.68 7.30
CA LEU A 301 -17.91 16.20 6.80
C LEU A 301 -17.63 14.83 7.42
N LEU A 302 -17.59 13.75 6.65
CA LEU A 302 -17.37 12.40 7.21
C LEU A 302 -16.34 11.67 6.36
N VAL A 303 -15.33 11.11 7.02
CA VAL A 303 -14.22 10.45 6.34
C VAL A 303 -13.92 9.08 6.94
N ASN A 304 -13.59 8.14 6.05
CA ASN A 304 -13.02 6.83 6.39
C ASN A 304 -11.54 6.78 5.94
N PRO A 305 -10.64 7.47 6.65
CA PRO A 305 -9.23 7.54 6.28
C PRO A 305 -8.56 6.17 6.40
N PRO A 306 -7.42 5.95 5.73
CA PRO A 306 -6.68 4.70 5.85
C PRO A 306 -6.30 4.40 7.31
N TYR A 307 -6.37 3.12 7.68
CA TYR A 307 -5.95 2.57 8.98
C TYR A 307 -5.43 1.13 8.79
N GLY A 308 -4.41 0.70 9.54
CA GLY A 308 -3.96 -0.71 9.58
C GLY A 308 -2.46 -0.96 9.35
N GLU A 309 -2.03 -2.19 9.67
CA GLU A 309 -0.63 -2.65 9.62
C GLU A 309 -0.18 -3.09 8.22
N ARG A 310 0.38 -2.16 7.45
CA ARG A 310 1.64 -2.50 6.77
C ARG A 310 2.73 -1.90 7.65
N LEU A 311 3.55 -2.74 8.28
CA LEU A 311 4.65 -2.32 9.15
C LEU A 311 5.53 -1.28 8.42
N GLY A 312 5.34 0.00 8.75
CA GLY A 312 5.92 1.15 8.05
C GLY A 312 4.93 2.28 7.72
N ASP A 313 3.62 2.03 7.67
CA ASP A 313 2.57 3.02 7.33
C ASP A 313 2.06 3.82 8.54
N THR A 314 2.22 3.33 9.78
CA THR A 314 1.60 3.93 10.98
C THR A 314 2.01 5.38 11.22
N THR A 315 3.26 5.74 10.94
CA THR A 315 3.72 7.14 11.06
C THR A 315 3.09 8.05 10.01
N ASP A 316 3.09 7.63 8.75
CA ASP A 316 2.54 8.43 7.65
C ASP A 316 1.03 8.64 7.87
N LEU A 317 0.35 7.68 8.49
CA LEU A 317 -1.04 7.79 8.93
C LEU A 317 -1.24 8.78 10.08
N LEU A 318 -0.40 8.81 11.11
CA LEU A 318 -0.56 9.79 12.20
C LEU A 318 -0.51 11.23 11.69
N ALA A 319 0.44 11.55 10.80
CA ALA A 319 0.52 12.87 10.16
C ALA A 319 -0.70 13.18 9.28
N VAL A 320 -1.32 12.17 8.66
CA VAL A 320 -2.58 12.35 7.94
C VAL A 320 -3.71 12.73 8.91
N TYR A 321 -3.82 12.06 10.07
CA TYR A 321 -4.88 12.34 11.03
C TYR A 321 -4.70 13.70 11.72
N GLU A 322 -3.47 14.09 12.06
CA GLU A 322 -3.18 15.46 12.54
C GLU A 322 -3.68 16.50 11.53
N ARG A 323 -3.26 16.36 10.26
CA ARG A 323 -3.67 17.25 9.18
C ARG A 323 -5.17 17.21 8.87
N LEU A 324 -5.85 16.10 9.11
CA LEU A 324 -7.31 16.03 8.95
C LEU A 324 -8.02 16.96 9.93
N GLY A 325 -7.72 16.89 11.22
CA GLY A 325 -8.39 17.78 12.21
C GLY A 325 -8.07 19.25 12.00
N ASP A 326 -6.90 19.49 11.46
CA ASP A 326 -6.39 20.76 11.00
C ASP A 326 -7.12 21.34 9.78
N VAL A 327 -7.34 20.52 8.74
CA VAL A 327 -8.23 20.84 7.62
C VAL A 327 -9.64 21.12 8.11
N PHE A 328 -10.14 20.33 9.07
CA PHE A 328 -11.49 20.52 9.61
C PHE A 328 -11.64 21.88 10.29
N ARG A 329 -10.73 22.23 11.21
CA ARG A 329 -10.75 23.53 11.90
C ARG A 329 -10.57 24.72 10.96
N TRP A 330 -9.73 24.57 9.95
CA TRP A 330 -9.34 25.70 9.11
C TRP A 330 -10.31 25.94 7.95
N HIS A 331 -10.80 24.88 7.31
CA HIS A 331 -11.63 24.98 6.11
C HIS A 331 -13.11 24.74 6.35
N PHE A 332 -13.50 24.06 7.43
CA PHE A 332 -14.89 23.65 7.67
C PHE A 332 -15.46 24.22 8.98
N PRO A 333 -15.32 25.53 9.26
CA PRO A 333 -15.91 26.13 10.45
C PRO A 333 -17.44 25.89 10.50
N GLY A 334 -17.94 25.53 11.68
CA GLY A 334 -19.36 25.27 11.92
C GLY A 334 -19.91 23.94 11.36
N TYR A 335 -19.09 23.14 10.65
CA TYR A 335 -19.51 21.82 10.19
C TYR A 335 -19.57 20.83 11.37
N ARG A 336 -20.45 19.84 11.26
CA ARG A 336 -20.28 18.59 11.99
C ARG A 336 -19.26 17.74 11.23
N ALA A 337 -18.24 17.24 11.91
CA ALA A 337 -17.23 16.37 11.33
C ALA A 337 -17.27 14.97 11.93
N GLY A 338 -16.86 13.96 11.18
CA GLY A 338 -16.76 12.58 11.62
C GLY A 338 -15.54 11.87 11.06
N VAL A 339 -14.86 11.09 11.90
CA VAL A 339 -13.72 10.24 11.50
C VAL A 339 -14.01 8.81 11.92
N PHE A 340 -14.05 7.90 10.96
CA PHE A 340 -14.15 6.47 11.21
C PHE A 340 -12.77 5.80 11.10
N THR A 341 -12.33 5.12 12.15
CA THR A 341 -11.02 4.45 12.17
C THR A 341 -11.00 3.25 13.10
N ALA A 342 -10.17 2.26 12.76
CA ALA A 342 -9.89 1.09 13.61
C ALA A 342 -8.74 1.31 14.61
N ASP A 343 -8.08 2.48 14.59
CA ASP A 343 -6.92 2.76 15.45
C ASP A 343 -7.19 3.95 16.38
N ASP A 344 -7.29 3.65 17.68
CA ASP A 344 -7.47 4.63 18.77
C ASP A 344 -6.33 5.66 18.85
N THR A 345 -5.12 5.28 18.47
CA THR A 345 -3.95 6.16 18.44
C THR A 345 -4.08 7.18 17.31
N LEU A 346 -4.51 6.75 16.12
CA LEU A 346 -4.81 7.64 15.00
C LEU A 346 -5.97 8.59 15.33
N ALA A 347 -7.04 8.08 15.94
CA ALA A 347 -8.19 8.89 16.33
C ALA A 347 -7.81 10.07 17.26
N ARG A 348 -6.88 9.87 18.19
CA ARG A 348 -6.40 10.93 19.10
C ARG A 348 -5.59 12.01 18.38
N ARG A 349 -4.93 11.67 17.27
CA ARG A 349 -4.12 12.61 16.49
C ARG A 349 -4.92 13.65 15.73
N VAL A 350 -6.21 13.43 15.49
CA VAL A 350 -7.10 14.47 14.94
C VAL A 350 -7.01 15.77 15.74
N GLY A 351 -6.66 15.72 17.03
CA GLY A 351 -6.39 16.93 17.82
C GLY A 351 -7.64 17.76 18.07
N LEU A 352 -8.82 17.17 17.90
CA LEU A 352 -10.13 17.73 18.21
C LEU A 352 -10.79 16.93 19.33
N LYS A 353 -11.54 17.61 20.18
CA LYS A 353 -12.33 16.96 21.23
C LYS A 353 -13.59 16.37 20.60
N ALA A 354 -13.71 15.04 20.59
CA ALA A 354 -14.91 14.37 20.10
C ALA A 354 -16.13 14.71 20.99
N SER A 355 -17.25 15.07 20.37
CA SER A 355 -18.53 15.29 21.05
C SER A 355 -19.23 13.96 21.38
N LYS A 356 -19.10 12.98 20.48
CA LYS A 356 -19.60 11.61 20.64
C LYS A 356 -18.63 10.61 20.03
N ARG A 357 -18.58 9.40 20.59
CA ARG A 357 -17.80 8.28 20.06
C ARG A 357 -18.66 7.02 20.05
N PHE A 358 -18.73 6.35 18.91
CA PHE A 358 -19.52 5.13 18.72
C PHE A 358 -18.60 3.95 18.43
N PRO A 359 -18.51 2.93 19.31
CA PRO A 359 -17.80 1.70 19.01
C PRO A 359 -18.58 0.87 17.99
N LEU A 360 -17.90 0.42 16.94
CA LEU A 360 -18.46 -0.29 15.79
C LEU A 360 -17.49 -1.38 15.32
N HIS A 361 -17.90 -2.17 14.33
CA HIS A 361 -17.04 -3.19 13.73
C HIS A 361 -17.10 -3.11 12.20
N ASN A 362 -15.93 -3.16 11.55
CA ASN A 362 -15.81 -3.37 10.11
C ASN A 362 -15.39 -4.81 9.84
N GLY A 363 -16.38 -5.70 9.72
CA GLY A 363 -16.14 -7.14 9.72
C GLY A 363 -15.55 -7.58 11.07
N PRO A 364 -14.41 -8.29 11.11
CA PRO A 364 -13.76 -8.69 12.37
C PRO A 364 -13.00 -7.56 13.07
N LEU A 365 -12.77 -6.43 12.39
CA LEU A 365 -11.97 -5.33 12.92
C LEU A 365 -12.83 -4.44 13.82
N ALA A 366 -12.45 -4.32 15.10
CA ALA A 366 -13.01 -3.32 15.99
C ALA A 366 -12.63 -1.92 15.50
N ALA A 367 -13.60 -1.01 15.47
CA ALA A 367 -13.41 0.35 15.01
C ALA A 367 -14.30 1.33 15.76
N SER A 368 -14.14 2.62 15.51
CA SER A 368 -14.99 3.65 16.10
C SER A 368 -15.25 4.81 15.17
N LEU A 369 -16.45 5.37 15.27
CA LEU A 369 -16.78 6.67 14.70
C LEU A 369 -16.65 7.74 15.79
N SER A 370 -15.76 8.70 15.60
CA SER A 370 -15.68 9.91 16.43
C SER A 370 -16.35 11.07 15.71
N LEU A 371 -17.31 11.72 16.36
CA LEU A 371 -17.96 12.93 15.86
C LEU A 371 -17.39 14.16 16.57
N TYR A 372 -17.31 15.27 15.83
CA TYR A 372 -16.77 16.55 16.27
C TYR A 372 -17.73 17.66 15.84
N GLU A 373 -17.94 18.64 16.71
CA GLU A 373 -18.58 19.90 16.36
C GLU A 373 -17.46 20.92 16.10
N ILE A 374 -17.30 21.37 14.86
CA ILE A 374 -16.23 22.30 14.51
C ILE A 374 -16.65 23.71 14.88
N HIS A 375 -15.74 24.44 15.54
CA HIS A 375 -16.00 25.81 15.97
C HIS A 375 -16.36 26.71 14.76
N PRO A 376 -17.35 27.63 14.88
CA PRO A 376 -17.77 28.51 13.78
C PRO A 376 -16.70 29.53 13.33
N GLU A 377 -15.71 29.80 14.18
CA GLU A 377 -14.57 30.65 13.83
C GLU A 377 -13.32 29.79 13.63
N PRO A 378 -12.61 29.93 12.49
CA PRO A 378 -11.34 29.25 12.28
C PRO A 378 -10.25 29.82 13.21
N PRO A 379 -9.16 29.07 13.46
CA PRO A 379 -8.01 29.56 14.21
C PRO A 379 -7.48 30.90 13.66
N LYS A 380 -6.90 31.76 14.52
CA LYS A 380 -6.32 33.06 14.09
C LYS A 380 -5.06 32.92 13.24
N LYS A 381 -4.32 31.82 13.38
CA LYS A 381 -3.10 31.55 12.63
C LYS A 381 -3.37 30.47 11.60
N LYS A 382 -3.05 30.78 10.34
CA LYS A 382 -3.01 29.76 9.29
C LYS A 382 -2.03 28.69 9.70
N PRO A 383 -2.43 27.43 9.64
CA PRO A 383 -1.49 26.41 9.95
C PRO A 383 -0.40 26.27 8.88
N THR A 384 0.84 26.13 9.32
CA THR A 384 2.04 26.40 8.50
C THR A 384 2.60 25.18 7.77
N TRP A 385 1.90 24.03 7.76
CA TRP A 385 2.44 22.79 7.19
C TRP A 385 2.64 22.80 5.66
N LYS A 386 2.20 23.84 4.95
CA LYS A 386 2.44 23.93 3.51
C LYS A 386 3.82 24.49 3.13
N ASP A 387 4.43 25.33 3.96
CA ASP A 387 5.47 26.23 3.45
C ASP A 387 6.76 26.26 4.29
N GLU A 388 6.75 25.75 5.52
CA GLU A 388 7.92 25.83 6.40
C GLU A 388 8.31 24.49 7.05
N PRO A 389 9.62 24.17 7.09
CA PRO A 389 10.13 23.06 7.88
C PRO A 389 9.99 23.40 9.37
N ARG A 390 9.85 22.37 10.21
CA ARG A 390 9.76 22.58 11.66
C ARG A 390 11.05 23.21 12.22
N PRO A 391 11.01 23.95 13.33
CA PRO A 391 12.22 24.58 13.91
C PRO A 391 13.39 23.61 14.14
N GLU A 392 13.11 22.35 14.46
CA GLU A 392 14.10 21.29 14.66
C GLU A 392 14.86 20.91 13.37
N ALA A 393 14.35 21.30 12.20
CA ALA A 393 15.03 21.11 10.92
C ALA A 393 16.21 22.07 10.73
N ALA A 394 16.30 23.14 11.51
CA ALA A 394 17.37 24.12 11.41
C ALA A 394 18.77 23.48 11.54
N MET A 395 18.92 22.44 12.37
CA MET A 395 20.20 21.72 12.50
C MET A 395 20.59 20.99 11.21
N PHE A 396 19.60 20.37 10.53
CA PHE A 396 19.80 19.69 9.26
C PHE A 396 20.13 20.70 8.16
N GLU A 397 19.35 21.78 8.08
CA GLU A 397 19.55 22.89 7.16
C GLU A 397 20.97 23.48 7.27
N ASN A 398 21.40 23.84 8.48
CA ASN A 398 22.72 24.39 8.73
C ASN A 398 23.84 23.40 8.35
N ARG A 399 23.64 22.10 8.61
CA ARG A 399 24.62 21.08 8.26
C ARG A 399 24.72 20.89 6.75
N LEU A 400 23.58 20.88 6.05
CA LEU A 400 23.51 20.78 4.59
C LEU A 400 24.27 21.93 3.92
N GLU A 401 24.05 23.17 4.38
CA GLU A 401 24.77 24.34 3.87
C GLU A 401 26.27 24.26 4.12
N LYS A 402 26.69 23.83 5.32
CA LYS A 402 28.11 23.65 5.65
C LYS A 402 28.77 22.63 4.73
N ASN A 403 28.08 21.52 4.44
CA ASN A 403 28.57 20.51 3.50
C ASN A 403 28.67 21.07 2.08
N ALA A 404 27.66 21.78 1.59
CA ALA A 404 27.69 22.41 0.27
C ALA A 404 28.91 23.34 0.11
N ARG A 405 29.16 24.21 1.10
CA ARG A 405 30.33 25.13 1.09
C ARG A 405 31.65 24.37 1.13
N ARG A 406 31.76 23.33 1.97
CA ARG A 406 32.96 22.49 2.08
C ARG A 406 33.28 21.77 0.76
N LEU A 407 32.26 21.30 0.05
CA LEU A 407 32.41 20.52 -1.18
C LEU A 407 32.54 21.38 -2.44
N ALA A 408 32.16 22.67 -2.40
CA ALA A 408 32.10 23.54 -3.56
C ALA A 408 33.40 23.56 -4.39
N SER A 409 34.56 23.68 -3.74
CA SER A 409 35.85 23.68 -4.43
C SER A 409 36.14 22.32 -5.09
N TYR A 410 35.84 21.22 -4.40
CA TYR A 410 36.04 19.86 -4.91
C TYR A 410 35.14 19.59 -6.13
N VAL A 411 33.84 19.89 -6.01
CA VAL A 411 32.84 19.73 -7.08
C VAL A 411 33.23 20.51 -8.32
N ARG A 412 33.65 21.77 -8.15
CA ARG A 412 34.10 22.62 -9.27
C ARG A 412 35.38 22.11 -9.91
N THR A 413 36.40 21.79 -9.11
CA THR A 413 37.72 21.33 -9.62
C THR A 413 37.64 19.97 -10.30
N ARG A 414 36.68 19.13 -9.89
CA ARG A 414 36.44 17.80 -10.46
C ARG A 414 35.32 17.77 -11.50
N GLU A 415 34.72 18.92 -11.82
CA GLU A 415 33.62 19.03 -12.79
C GLU A 415 32.52 17.99 -12.52
N LEU A 416 32.01 17.96 -11.28
CA LEU A 416 31.02 16.97 -10.86
C LEU A 416 29.60 17.53 -11.02
N THR A 417 28.75 16.81 -11.73
CA THR A 417 27.30 17.01 -11.64
C THR A 417 26.62 15.92 -10.81
N ALA A 418 27.35 14.87 -10.40
CA ALA A 418 26.88 13.86 -9.46
C ALA A 418 27.79 13.68 -8.23
N TYR A 419 27.25 13.89 -7.02
CA TYR A 419 28.02 13.81 -5.76
C TYR A 419 27.13 13.67 -4.51
N ARG A 420 27.70 13.20 -3.40
CA ARG A 420 27.01 13.10 -2.11
C ARG A 420 27.00 14.47 -1.43
N LEU A 421 25.85 15.00 -1.08
CA LEU A 421 25.73 16.29 -0.39
C LEU A 421 25.64 16.13 1.13
N TYR A 422 25.06 15.03 1.59
CA TYR A 422 24.82 14.73 3.00
C TYR A 422 24.87 13.22 3.21
N ASP A 423 25.58 12.73 4.22
CA ASP A 423 25.69 11.29 4.52
C ASP A 423 25.53 11.03 6.02
N ARG A 424 24.26 11.03 6.46
CA ARG A 424 23.82 10.68 7.83
C ARG A 424 24.51 11.50 8.91
N ASP A 425 24.96 12.71 8.58
CA ASP A 425 25.82 13.56 9.41
C ASP A 425 25.26 13.82 10.82
N ILE A 426 23.94 13.74 10.95
CA ILE A 426 23.20 13.92 12.19
C ILE A 426 22.41 12.62 12.45
N PRO A 427 22.58 11.95 13.62
CA PRO A 427 21.88 10.70 13.93
C PRO A 427 20.35 10.78 13.76
N GLU A 428 19.79 11.94 14.10
CA GLU A 428 18.38 12.27 13.95
C GLU A 428 17.90 12.29 12.50
N TYR A 429 18.77 12.68 11.57
CA TYR A 429 18.53 12.80 10.14
C TYR A 429 19.36 11.76 9.41
N ALA A 430 18.99 10.49 9.56
CA ALA A 430 19.69 9.34 8.97
C ALA A 430 19.46 9.21 7.45
N PHE A 431 19.63 10.29 6.70
CA PHE A 431 19.49 10.34 5.26
C PHE A 431 20.86 10.35 4.57
N ALA A 432 20.92 9.82 3.36
CA ALA A 432 22.01 10.04 2.45
C ALA A 432 21.45 10.75 1.21
N ILE A 433 21.96 11.93 0.90
CA ILE A 433 21.41 12.82 -0.14
C ILE A 433 22.45 12.96 -1.24
N ASP A 434 22.15 12.42 -2.42
CA ASP A 434 22.98 12.53 -3.61
C ASP A 434 22.38 13.57 -4.56
N ARG A 435 23.24 14.41 -5.13
CA ARG A 435 22.89 15.28 -6.26
C ARG A 435 23.21 14.56 -7.56
N TYR A 436 22.32 14.64 -8.54
CA TYR A 436 22.51 14.20 -9.92
C TYR A 436 21.94 15.29 -10.86
N GLY A 437 22.81 16.18 -11.35
CA GLY A 437 22.41 17.33 -12.17
C GLY A 437 21.49 18.29 -11.43
N ASP A 438 20.25 18.40 -11.90
CA ASP A 438 19.18 19.20 -11.33
C ASP A 438 18.25 18.40 -10.39
N ARG A 439 18.57 17.13 -10.13
CA ARG A 439 17.79 16.21 -9.29
C ARG A 439 18.51 15.84 -8.00
N LEU A 440 17.73 15.36 -7.04
CA LEU A 440 18.21 14.82 -5.78
C LEU A 440 17.69 13.41 -5.57
N LEU A 441 18.56 12.53 -5.07
CA LEU A 441 18.18 11.22 -4.54
C LEU A 441 18.38 11.23 -3.03
N VAL A 442 17.29 11.08 -2.28
CA VAL A 442 17.27 11.03 -0.82
C VAL A 442 17.04 9.59 -0.38
N GLN A 443 18.09 8.95 0.15
CA GLN A 443 18.01 7.60 0.70
C GLN A 443 17.84 7.65 2.22
N GLU A 444 16.70 7.19 2.71
CA GLU A 444 16.42 7.08 4.15
C GLU A 444 16.95 5.75 4.68
N TRP A 445 17.82 5.81 5.69
CA TRP A 445 18.21 4.66 6.48
C TRP A 445 17.25 4.45 7.65
N ALA A 446 17.10 3.19 8.08
CA ALA A 446 16.35 2.90 9.29
C ALA A 446 16.93 3.73 10.46
N PRO A 447 16.12 4.58 11.10
CA PRO A 447 16.60 5.34 12.24
C PRO A 447 16.93 4.36 13.38
N PRO A 448 17.83 4.74 14.31
CA PRO A 448 18.06 3.94 15.51
C PRO A 448 16.77 3.60 16.25
N LYS A 449 16.71 2.44 16.90
CA LYS A 449 15.48 1.94 17.56
C LYS A 449 14.92 2.87 18.65
N TRP A 450 15.73 3.78 19.19
CA TRP A 450 15.32 4.78 20.20
C TRP A 450 14.72 6.05 19.59
N ILE A 451 14.81 6.24 18.28
CA ILE A 451 14.15 7.34 17.59
C ILE A 451 12.73 6.92 17.27
N ASP A 452 11.76 7.72 17.74
CA ASP A 452 10.36 7.54 17.43
C ASP A 452 10.16 7.52 15.89
N PRO A 453 9.60 6.44 15.31
CA PRO A 453 9.26 6.38 13.90
C PRO A 453 8.44 7.58 13.42
N GLN A 454 7.67 8.24 14.30
CA GLN A 454 6.87 9.45 14.01
C GLN A 454 7.72 10.68 13.78
N LEU A 455 8.79 10.79 14.55
CA LEU A 455 9.80 11.82 14.42
C LEU A 455 10.57 11.65 13.10
N ALA A 456 10.79 10.41 12.65
CA ALA A 456 11.49 10.11 11.40
C ALA A 456 10.73 10.57 10.13
N ALA A 457 9.43 10.29 9.99
CA ALA A 457 8.71 10.74 8.78
C ALA A 457 8.47 12.25 8.76
N SER A 458 8.19 12.84 9.92
CA SER A 458 8.10 14.30 10.01
C SER A 458 9.44 14.94 9.61
N ARG A 459 10.58 14.30 9.93
CA ARG A 459 11.91 14.73 9.47
C ARG A 459 12.11 14.53 7.97
N ALA A 460 11.57 13.46 7.37
CA ALA A 460 11.62 13.29 5.92
C ALA A 460 10.87 14.41 5.17
N ARG A 461 9.72 14.85 5.69
CA ARG A 461 9.02 16.05 5.20
C ARG A 461 9.88 17.30 5.34
N ASP A 462 10.45 17.53 6.52
CA ASP A 462 11.31 18.71 6.74
C ASP A 462 12.52 18.70 5.81
N VAL A 463 13.14 17.53 5.61
CA VAL A 463 14.23 17.36 4.64
C VAL A 463 13.77 17.76 3.27
N ARG A 464 12.60 17.30 2.80
CA ARG A 464 12.08 17.71 1.48
C ARG A 464 11.93 19.22 1.36
N LEU A 465 11.28 19.87 2.33
CA LEU A 465 11.07 21.32 2.34
C LEU A 465 12.39 22.11 2.39
N VAL A 466 13.35 21.66 3.20
CA VAL A 466 14.68 22.26 3.29
C VAL A 466 15.41 22.12 1.95
N LEU A 467 15.35 20.96 1.30
CA LEU A 467 15.99 20.73 0.01
C LEU A 467 15.38 21.60 -1.09
N GLU A 468 14.05 21.70 -1.16
CA GLU A 468 13.35 22.58 -2.10
C GLU A 468 13.79 24.03 -1.92
N ARG A 469 13.72 24.53 -0.67
CA ARG A 469 14.03 25.92 -0.33
C ARG A 469 15.49 26.28 -0.51
N LYS A 470 16.42 25.42 -0.12
CA LYS A 470 17.85 25.75 -0.05
C LYS A 470 18.65 25.35 -1.27
N LEU A 471 18.23 24.31 -1.97
CA LEU A 471 18.91 23.85 -3.17
C LEU A 471 18.17 24.25 -4.44
N GLY A 472 16.98 24.85 -4.33
CA GLY A 472 16.17 25.29 -5.46
C GLY A 472 15.72 24.12 -6.35
N VAL A 473 15.63 22.91 -5.79
CA VAL A 473 15.23 21.71 -6.53
C VAL A 473 13.74 21.50 -6.34
N PRO A 474 12.91 21.54 -7.40
CA PRO A 474 11.48 21.31 -7.30
C PRO A 474 11.14 19.94 -6.69
N ALA A 475 10.01 19.85 -5.98
CA ALA A 475 9.57 18.64 -5.27
C ALA A 475 9.57 17.39 -6.17
N GLU A 476 9.14 17.54 -7.42
CA GLU A 476 9.07 16.49 -8.44
C GLU A 476 10.44 15.97 -8.91
N LYS A 477 11.52 16.73 -8.66
CA LYS A 477 12.91 16.34 -8.95
C LYS A 477 13.65 15.79 -7.72
N ILE A 478 12.96 15.60 -6.60
CA ILE A 478 13.49 15.01 -5.37
C ILE A 478 12.93 13.59 -5.22
N HIS A 479 13.79 12.60 -5.47
CA HIS A 479 13.45 11.18 -5.40
C HIS A 479 13.76 10.62 -4.01
N PHE A 480 12.74 10.18 -3.26
CA PHE A 480 12.93 9.53 -1.96
C PHE A 480 12.95 8.01 -2.09
N ARG A 481 13.96 7.34 -1.52
CA ARG A 481 14.05 5.87 -1.42
C ARG A 481 14.22 5.45 0.05
N ARG A 482 13.34 4.57 0.55
CA ARG A 482 13.49 3.95 1.88
C ARG A 482 14.25 2.64 1.77
N ARG A 483 15.38 2.51 2.48
CA ARG A 483 16.20 1.29 2.46
C ARG A 483 15.58 0.20 3.35
N ARG A 484 14.82 -0.73 2.77
CA ARG A 484 14.28 -1.91 3.50
C ARG A 484 15.38 -2.96 3.71
N ARG A 485 15.53 -3.50 4.93
CA ARG A 485 16.21 -4.80 5.14
C ARG A 485 15.27 -5.89 4.63
N ARG A 486 15.63 -6.56 3.53
CA ARG A 486 14.80 -7.62 2.94
C ARG A 486 14.90 -8.92 3.73
N GLY A 487 13.76 -9.61 3.89
CA GLY A 487 13.71 -11.03 4.24
C GLY A 487 14.15 -11.90 3.06
N LYS A 488 14.54 -13.16 3.33
CA LYS A 488 15.21 -14.06 2.37
C LYS A 488 14.45 -14.36 1.05
N ASN A 489 13.17 -13.96 0.89
CA ASN A 489 12.30 -14.40 -0.22
C ASN A 489 11.51 -13.30 -0.98
N GLU A 490 11.84 -12.00 -0.88
CA GLU A 490 11.09 -10.98 -1.64
C GLU A 490 11.66 -10.75 -3.06
N GLN A 491 10.90 -11.18 -4.08
CA GLN A 491 11.11 -10.81 -5.47
C GLN A 491 10.63 -9.37 -5.74
N VAL A 492 11.40 -8.63 -6.54
CA VAL A 492 11.04 -7.28 -6.99
C VAL A 492 10.00 -7.39 -8.08
N VAL A 493 8.79 -6.89 -7.80
CA VAL A 493 7.84 -6.50 -8.86
C VAL A 493 8.17 -5.04 -9.20
N SER A 494 8.76 -4.84 -10.38
CA SER A 494 8.92 -3.52 -10.98
C SER A 494 7.52 -3.00 -11.36
N SER A 495 7.07 -1.90 -10.77
CA SER A 495 5.99 -1.10 -11.35
C SER A 495 6.52 -0.52 -12.67
N GLY A 496 6.08 -1.10 -13.79
CA GLY A 496 6.53 -0.74 -15.13
C GLY A 496 5.97 0.58 -15.66
N GLU A 497 6.24 1.69 -14.98
CA GLU A 497 6.00 3.04 -15.52
C GLU A 497 7.34 3.78 -15.67
N GLY A 498 7.56 4.35 -16.87
CA GLY A 498 8.86 4.71 -17.45
C GLY A 498 9.74 5.59 -16.56
N ALA A 499 10.81 4.99 -16.04
CA ALA A 499 11.85 5.72 -15.36
C ALA A 499 12.67 6.55 -16.35
N GLU A 500 12.84 7.83 -16.04
CA GLU A 500 13.57 8.76 -16.89
C GLU A 500 15.08 8.55 -16.74
N VAL A 501 15.71 8.29 -17.88
CA VAL A 501 17.15 8.11 -18.03
C VAL A 501 17.78 9.44 -18.42
N PHE A 502 18.85 9.86 -17.75
CA PHE A 502 19.53 11.13 -18.02
C PHE A 502 21.05 11.02 -17.81
N VAL A 503 21.79 12.05 -18.22
CA VAL A 503 23.26 12.05 -18.21
C VAL A 503 23.80 12.95 -17.09
N VAL A 504 24.83 12.46 -16.41
CA VAL A 504 25.66 13.23 -15.47
C VAL A 504 27.12 13.22 -15.90
N GLU A 505 27.92 14.11 -15.32
CA GLU A 505 29.30 14.35 -15.65
C GLU A 505 30.18 14.16 -14.41
N GLU A 506 31.34 13.53 -14.63
CA GLU A 506 32.37 13.29 -13.63
C GLU A 506 33.74 13.50 -14.27
N SER A 507 34.39 14.64 -13.96
CA SER A 507 35.76 14.95 -14.41
C SER A 507 35.98 14.78 -15.91
N GLY A 508 35.10 15.37 -16.72
CA GLY A 508 35.15 15.31 -18.18
C GLY A 508 34.67 13.99 -18.81
N HIS A 509 34.02 13.13 -18.04
CA HIS A 509 33.37 11.90 -18.51
C HIS A 509 31.85 11.99 -18.31
N ARG A 510 31.09 11.43 -19.25
CA ARG A 510 29.62 11.43 -19.24
C ARG A 510 29.06 10.05 -18.89
N PHE A 511 28.06 9.96 -18.02
CA PHE A 511 27.45 8.70 -17.59
C PHE A 511 25.93 8.78 -17.57
N GLU A 512 25.29 7.76 -18.13
CA GLU A 512 23.84 7.56 -18.05
C GLU A 512 23.45 7.04 -16.67
N VAL A 513 22.45 7.66 -16.05
CA VAL A 513 21.90 7.32 -14.74
C VAL A 513 20.37 7.29 -14.77
N GLU A 514 19.79 6.57 -13.80
CA GLU A 514 18.34 6.42 -13.64
C GLU A 514 17.98 6.48 -12.14
N LEU A 515 16.97 7.28 -11.77
CA LEU A 515 16.54 7.44 -10.38
C LEU A 515 15.24 6.68 -10.04
N SER A 516 14.98 5.55 -10.71
CA SER A 516 13.82 4.67 -10.53
C SER A 516 13.75 3.97 -9.16
N ASP A 517 12.79 3.07 -8.93
CA ASP A 517 12.77 2.23 -7.71
C ASP A 517 13.81 1.08 -7.72
N ARG A 518 14.66 1.01 -8.76
CA ARG A 518 15.79 0.06 -8.78
C ARG A 518 16.79 0.39 -7.67
N LEU A 519 17.50 -0.65 -7.21
CA LEU A 519 18.52 -0.52 -6.17
C LEU A 519 19.66 0.41 -6.60
N ASP A 520 20.09 0.30 -7.86
CA ASP A 520 21.26 1.00 -8.39
C ASP A 520 20.86 2.21 -9.24
N THR A 521 21.69 3.26 -9.27
CA THR A 521 21.46 4.50 -10.04
C THR A 521 22.17 4.52 -11.39
N GLY A 522 23.03 3.55 -11.66
CA GLY A 522 23.92 3.55 -12.83
C GLY A 522 25.36 3.98 -12.54
N LEU A 523 25.65 4.64 -11.41
CA LEU A 523 26.99 5.14 -11.09
C LEU A 523 27.28 5.09 -9.58
N TYR A 524 28.33 4.36 -9.18
CA TYR A 524 28.83 4.36 -7.80
C TYR A 524 29.71 5.58 -7.54
N LEU A 525 29.14 6.59 -6.88
CA LEU A 525 29.76 7.88 -6.62
C LEU A 525 31.00 7.78 -5.71
N ASP A 526 30.99 6.87 -4.74
CA ASP A 526 32.08 6.64 -3.79
C ASP A 526 33.35 6.08 -4.45
N HIS A 527 33.26 5.48 -5.63
CA HIS A 527 34.39 4.87 -6.34
C HIS A 527 35.14 5.82 -7.28
N ARG A 528 34.78 7.10 -7.36
CA ARG A 528 35.30 8.01 -8.39
C ARG A 528 36.80 8.23 -8.35
N GLU A 529 37.38 8.37 -7.15
CA GLU A 529 38.84 8.55 -7.04
C GLU A 529 39.58 7.25 -7.41
N LEU A 530 39.00 6.08 -7.09
CA LEU A 530 39.58 4.80 -7.49
C LEU A 530 39.55 4.61 -9.02
N ARG A 531 38.45 4.97 -9.69
CA ARG A 531 38.36 4.97 -11.17
C ARG A 531 39.47 5.83 -11.78
N ARG A 532 39.65 7.05 -11.27
CA ARG A 532 40.69 7.99 -11.71
C ARG A 532 42.11 7.48 -11.47
N MET A 533 42.35 6.83 -10.32
CA MET A 533 43.66 6.23 -10.02
C MET A 533 43.98 5.09 -10.98
N ALA A 534 43.00 4.22 -11.24
CA ALA A 534 43.16 3.05 -12.10
C ALA A 534 43.43 3.43 -13.56
N SER A 535 42.84 4.52 -14.07
CA SER A 535 43.08 4.98 -15.44
C SER A 535 44.35 5.82 -15.62
N LYS A 536 45.09 6.13 -14.54
CA LYS A 536 46.33 6.91 -14.68
C LYS A 536 47.42 6.07 -15.35
N GLY A 537 47.94 6.56 -16.49
CA GLY A 537 49.08 5.97 -17.21
C GLY A 537 48.76 4.69 -17.97
N VAL A 538 47.51 4.53 -18.44
CA VAL A 538 47.06 3.33 -19.18
C VAL A 538 47.04 3.51 -20.70
N SER A 539 47.53 4.64 -21.22
CA SER A 539 47.54 4.90 -22.66
C SER A 539 48.33 3.83 -23.41
N GLY A 540 47.73 3.24 -24.45
CA GLY A 540 48.34 2.18 -25.25
C GLY A 540 48.40 0.81 -24.58
N THR A 541 47.81 0.63 -23.39
CA THR A 541 47.85 -0.65 -22.65
C THR A 541 46.51 -1.38 -22.68
N ARG A 542 46.47 -2.59 -22.12
CA ARG A 542 45.26 -3.39 -21.94
C ARG A 542 44.72 -3.26 -20.52
N PHE A 543 43.44 -2.93 -20.42
CA PHE A 543 42.71 -2.78 -19.16
C PHE A 543 41.60 -3.84 -19.06
N LEU A 544 41.55 -4.56 -17.94
CA LEU A 544 40.49 -5.53 -17.65
C LEU A 544 39.60 -4.99 -16.52
N ASN A 545 38.31 -4.81 -16.77
CA ASN A 545 37.31 -4.45 -15.77
C ASN A 545 36.42 -5.65 -15.46
N LEU A 546 36.48 -6.15 -14.23
CA LEU A 546 35.75 -7.31 -13.75
C LEU A 546 34.61 -6.89 -12.83
N PHE A 547 33.47 -7.55 -12.95
CA PHE A 547 32.22 -7.09 -12.35
C PHE A 547 31.92 -5.66 -12.83
N ALA A 548 31.99 -5.49 -14.15
CA ALA A 548 32.13 -4.19 -14.79
C ALA A 548 30.92 -3.27 -14.56
N TYR A 549 29.75 -3.82 -14.23
CA TYR A 549 28.51 -3.09 -14.06
C TYR A 549 28.26 -2.21 -15.31
N THR A 550 27.93 -0.93 -15.13
CA THR A 550 27.72 0.04 -16.22
C THR A 550 29.03 0.58 -16.84
N GLY A 551 30.18 -0.05 -16.55
CA GLY A 551 31.44 0.21 -17.24
C GLY A 551 32.11 1.55 -16.92
N SER A 552 31.79 2.20 -15.80
CA SER A 552 32.35 3.52 -15.47
C SER A 552 33.88 3.55 -15.41
N ALA A 553 34.53 2.53 -14.80
CA ALA A 553 35.99 2.41 -14.80
C ALA A 553 36.56 2.17 -16.23
N SER A 554 35.82 1.42 -17.05
CA SER A 554 36.20 1.11 -18.43
C SER A 554 36.19 2.36 -19.31
N VAL A 555 35.21 3.26 -19.14
CA VAL A 555 35.16 4.55 -19.83
C VAL A 555 36.37 5.41 -19.49
N TYR A 556 36.73 5.50 -18.20
CA TYR A 556 37.92 6.22 -17.74
C TYR A 556 39.20 5.68 -18.39
N ALA A 557 39.36 4.35 -18.45
CA ALA A 557 40.53 3.72 -19.05
C ALA A 557 40.59 3.91 -20.58
N ALA A 558 39.46 3.75 -21.27
CA ALA A 558 39.37 3.91 -22.72
C ALA A 558 39.61 5.37 -23.16
N ARG A 559 39.04 6.35 -22.44
CA ARG A 559 39.31 7.79 -22.66
C ARG A 559 40.78 8.15 -22.43
N ALA A 560 41.47 7.41 -21.56
CA ALA A 560 42.91 7.53 -21.34
C ALA A 560 43.78 6.76 -22.36
N GLY A 561 43.17 6.11 -23.35
CA GLY A 561 43.85 5.44 -24.46
C GLY A 561 44.09 3.93 -24.29
N ALA A 562 43.49 3.28 -23.28
CA ALA A 562 43.61 1.82 -23.12
C ALA A 562 42.64 1.05 -24.02
N LYS A 563 43.04 -0.16 -24.44
CA LYS A 563 42.11 -1.16 -24.98
C LYS A 563 41.49 -1.94 -23.82
N VAL A 564 40.16 -1.97 -23.77
CA VAL A 564 39.42 -2.40 -22.58
C VAL A 564 38.67 -3.69 -22.82
N VAL A 565 38.71 -4.59 -21.84
CA VAL A 565 37.83 -5.76 -21.73
C VAL A 565 36.96 -5.59 -20.48
N SER A 566 35.64 -5.55 -20.65
CA SER A 566 34.65 -5.42 -19.56
C SER A 566 33.89 -6.74 -19.41
N VAL A 567 33.89 -7.32 -18.22
CA VAL A 567 33.25 -8.62 -17.92
C VAL A 567 32.18 -8.44 -16.87
N ASP A 568 30.95 -8.89 -17.17
CA ASP A 568 29.82 -8.88 -16.22
C ASP A 568 28.79 -9.97 -16.58
N LEU A 569 28.08 -10.51 -15.61
CA LEU A 569 27.03 -11.52 -15.84
C LEU A 569 25.77 -10.92 -16.50
N SER A 570 25.53 -9.62 -16.28
CA SER A 570 24.32 -8.92 -16.71
C SER A 570 24.47 -8.34 -18.11
N ARG A 571 23.71 -8.89 -19.06
CA ARG A 571 23.62 -8.30 -20.41
C ARG A 571 23.12 -6.85 -20.36
N THR A 572 22.13 -6.57 -19.51
CA THR A 572 21.58 -5.23 -19.31
C THR A 572 22.64 -4.21 -18.90
N TYR A 573 23.58 -4.60 -18.02
CA TYR A 573 24.64 -3.69 -17.58
C TYR A 573 25.74 -3.53 -18.62
N LEU A 574 26.07 -4.58 -19.39
CA LEU A 574 26.98 -4.47 -20.51
C LEU A 574 26.42 -3.58 -21.63
N ASP A 575 25.14 -3.71 -21.98
CA ASP A 575 24.50 -2.83 -22.96
C ASP A 575 24.48 -1.37 -22.46
N TRP A 576 24.33 -1.15 -21.15
CA TRP A 576 24.47 0.17 -20.52
C TRP A 576 25.92 0.68 -20.59
N ALA A 577 26.91 -0.17 -20.34
CA ALA A 577 28.31 0.17 -20.48
C ALA A 577 28.66 0.61 -21.92
N GLU A 578 28.13 -0.06 -22.94
CA GLU A 578 28.30 0.37 -24.33
C GLU A 578 27.69 1.75 -24.60
N ARG A 579 26.52 2.07 -24.02
CA ARG A 579 25.93 3.42 -24.12
C ARG A 579 26.81 4.47 -23.45
N ASN A 580 27.37 4.16 -22.28
CA ASN A 580 28.34 5.03 -21.62
C ASN A 580 29.61 5.24 -22.48
N PHE A 581 30.08 4.24 -23.23
CA PHE A 581 31.17 4.43 -24.19
C PHE A 581 30.79 5.43 -25.29
N ARG A 582 29.62 5.25 -25.91
CA ARG A 582 29.13 6.16 -26.96
C ARG A 582 28.95 7.59 -26.43
N LEU A 583 28.49 7.76 -25.19
CA LEU A 583 28.41 9.07 -24.53
C LEU A 583 29.77 9.73 -24.32
N ASN A 584 30.89 9.01 -24.44
CA ASN A 584 32.24 9.56 -24.30
C ASN A 584 33.00 9.55 -25.63
N ASP A 585 32.28 9.50 -26.75
CA ASP A 585 32.85 9.49 -28.09
C ASP A 585 33.85 8.34 -28.32
N LEU A 586 33.62 7.21 -27.63
CA LEU A 586 34.36 5.95 -27.80
C LEU A 586 33.51 4.98 -28.63
N ASP A 587 34.10 4.33 -29.63
CA ASP A 587 33.42 3.25 -30.37
C ASP A 587 33.50 1.94 -29.56
N PRO A 588 32.37 1.38 -29.07
CA PRO A 588 32.38 0.13 -28.33
C PRO A 588 32.98 -1.04 -29.11
N ARG A 589 32.97 -1.00 -30.46
CA ARG A 589 33.54 -2.05 -31.33
C ARG A 589 35.06 -2.16 -31.23
N GLU A 590 35.73 -1.11 -30.76
CA GLU A 590 37.17 -1.13 -30.51
C GLU A 590 37.55 -1.79 -29.18
N HIS A 591 36.56 -2.18 -28.38
CA HIS A 591 36.70 -2.74 -27.05
C HIS A 591 35.89 -4.05 -26.94
N ARG A 592 36.10 -4.82 -25.87
CA ARG A 592 35.43 -6.12 -25.69
C ARG A 592 34.51 -6.11 -24.49
N PHE A 593 33.26 -6.50 -24.68
CA PHE A 593 32.26 -6.67 -23.62
C PHE A 593 31.89 -8.16 -23.55
N VAL A 594 32.11 -8.78 -22.40
CA VAL A 594 32.00 -10.23 -22.22
C VAL A 594 30.93 -10.53 -21.18
N ARG A 595 29.89 -11.26 -21.60
CA ARG A 595 28.84 -11.72 -20.70
C ARG A 595 29.17 -13.08 -20.13
N GLU A 596 29.83 -13.12 -18.98
CA GLU A 596 30.31 -14.36 -18.38
C GLU A 596 30.49 -14.23 -16.87
N ASP A 597 30.56 -15.36 -16.16
CA ASP A 597 31.06 -15.38 -14.79
C ASP A 597 32.53 -14.98 -14.75
N VAL A 598 32.90 -14.11 -13.82
CA VAL A 598 34.26 -13.55 -13.77
C VAL A 598 35.31 -14.61 -13.44
N ALA A 599 35.00 -15.57 -12.56
CA ALA A 599 35.96 -16.60 -12.19
C ALA A 599 36.16 -17.60 -13.33
N ALA A 600 35.08 -17.96 -14.04
CA ALA A 600 35.16 -18.77 -15.25
C ALA A 600 35.98 -18.06 -16.35
N PHE A 601 35.65 -16.81 -16.64
CA PHE A 601 36.38 -15.99 -17.62
C PHE A 601 37.89 -15.94 -17.32
N LEU A 602 38.27 -15.67 -16.06
CA LEU A 602 39.69 -15.58 -15.67
C LEU A 602 40.43 -16.94 -15.75
N ALA A 603 39.72 -18.05 -15.57
CA ALA A 603 40.28 -19.38 -15.68
C ALA A 603 40.60 -19.73 -17.15
N GLU A 604 39.70 -19.39 -18.06
CA GLU A 604 39.82 -19.70 -19.50
C GLU A 604 40.67 -18.67 -20.28
N ASP A 605 40.56 -17.37 -19.93
CA ASP A 605 41.24 -16.31 -20.64
C ASP A 605 42.76 -16.52 -20.62
N ARG A 606 43.41 -16.31 -21.76
CA ARG A 606 44.88 -16.37 -21.90
C ARG A 606 45.51 -14.99 -22.00
N GLY A 607 44.73 -13.93 -21.94
CA GLY A 607 45.17 -12.55 -21.98
C GLY A 607 46.17 -12.16 -20.88
N ARG A 608 46.85 -11.05 -21.12
CA ARG A 608 47.66 -10.30 -20.16
C ARG A 608 47.21 -8.84 -20.18
N TYR A 609 47.11 -8.24 -19.00
CA TYR A 609 46.60 -6.88 -18.83
C TYR A 609 47.52 -6.08 -17.91
N GLU A 610 47.90 -4.87 -18.31
CA GLU A 610 48.73 -3.96 -17.52
C GLU A 610 47.95 -3.37 -16.35
N THR A 611 46.63 -3.29 -16.44
CA THR A 611 45.78 -2.90 -15.31
C THR A 611 44.52 -3.77 -15.25
N ILE A 612 44.23 -4.30 -14.06
CA ILE A 612 43.00 -5.02 -13.76
C ILE A 612 42.25 -4.22 -12.69
N PHE A 613 40.98 -3.95 -12.92
CA PHE A 613 40.05 -3.35 -11.97
C PHE A 613 39.02 -4.41 -11.56
N CYS A 614 39.02 -4.81 -10.30
CA CYS A 614 38.19 -5.90 -9.80
C CYS A 614 37.38 -5.40 -8.60
N ASN A 615 36.09 -5.18 -8.80
CA ASN A 615 35.16 -4.71 -7.77
C ASN A 615 33.98 -5.67 -7.59
N PRO A 616 34.20 -6.86 -6.99
CA PRO A 616 33.14 -7.83 -6.79
C PRO A 616 32.05 -7.32 -5.84
N PRO A 617 30.79 -7.77 -6.03
CA PRO A 617 29.75 -7.57 -5.02
C PRO A 617 30.11 -8.33 -3.74
N SER A 618 29.58 -7.90 -2.58
CA SER A 618 29.82 -8.62 -1.31
C SER A 618 29.32 -10.07 -1.36
N PHE A 619 28.19 -10.28 -2.04
CA PHE A 619 27.56 -11.58 -2.24
C PHE A 619 26.87 -11.60 -3.60
N SER A 620 26.95 -12.73 -4.31
CA SER A 620 26.24 -12.94 -5.58
C SER A 620 25.65 -14.35 -5.64
N ARG A 621 24.37 -14.43 -6.02
CA ARG A 621 23.70 -15.68 -6.40
C ARG A 621 23.45 -15.64 -7.89
N SER A 622 24.15 -16.48 -8.63
CA SER A 622 23.85 -16.69 -10.04
C SER A 622 23.02 -17.97 -10.18
N LYS A 623 21.98 -17.95 -11.02
CA LYS A 623 21.25 -19.19 -11.40
C LYS A 623 22.07 -20.08 -12.34
N ALA A 624 23.20 -19.58 -12.84
CA ALA A 624 24.02 -20.20 -13.89
C ALA A 624 25.35 -20.78 -13.37
N ALA A 625 25.70 -20.51 -12.11
CA ALA A 625 26.86 -21.06 -11.42
C ALA A 625 26.33 -21.94 -10.30
N GLU A 626 26.86 -23.16 -10.16
CA GLU A 626 26.44 -24.10 -9.11
C GLU A 626 26.82 -23.62 -7.69
N ASP A 627 27.71 -22.63 -7.58
CA ASP A 627 28.22 -22.09 -6.31
C ASP A 627 27.79 -20.62 -6.04
N GLU A 628 27.44 -20.31 -4.79
CA GLU A 628 27.26 -18.93 -4.29
C GLU A 628 28.63 -18.24 -4.14
N PHE A 629 28.79 -16.99 -4.60
CA PHE A 629 30.03 -16.21 -4.38
C PHE A 629 29.90 -15.29 -3.17
N GLU A 630 30.90 -15.31 -2.29
CA GLU A 630 31.05 -14.38 -1.17
C GLU A 630 32.46 -13.82 -1.12
N VAL A 631 32.61 -12.49 -1.21
CA VAL A 631 33.93 -11.87 -1.34
C VAL A 631 34.86 -12.17 -0.17
N LYS A 632 34.35 -12.28 1.07
CA LYS A 632 35.16 -12.55 2.27
C LYS A 632 35.77 -13.96 2.26
N ARG A 633 35.11 -14.90 1.60
CA ARG A 633 35.53 -16.30 1.51
C ARG A 633 36.38 -16.52 0.27
N ASP A 634 36.00 -15.90 -0.84
CA ASP A 634 36.49 -16.27 -2.16
C ASP A 634 37.55 -15.31 -2.73
N HIS A 635 37.86 -14.19 -2.06
CA HIS A 635 38.79 -13.18 -2.57
C HIS A 635 40.19 -13.72 -2.83
N VAL A 636 40.69 -14.66 -2.02
CA VAL A 636 42.03 -15.25 -2.23
C VAL A 636 42.12 -15.94 -3.60
N ARG A 637 41.13 -16.78 -3.92
CA ARG A 637 41.04 -17.45 -5.23
C ARG A 637 40.90 -16.43 -6.36
N LEU A 638 40.00 -15.45 -6.19
CA LEU A 638 39.74 -14.42 -7.19
C LEU A 638 40.97 -13.54 -7.48
N VAL A 639 41.68 -13.10 -6.44
CA VAL A 639 42.92 -12.31 -6.57
C VAL A 639 43.98 -13.14 -7.28
N ARG A 640 44.22 -14.40 -6.89
CA ARG A 640 45.18 -15.28 -7.57
C ARG A 640 44.84 -15.49 -9.06
N LEU A 641 43.55 -15.62 -9.40
CA LEU A 641 43.11 -15.68 -10.80
C LEU A 641 43.39 -14.38 -11.55
N CYS A 642 43.14 -13.22 -10.94
CA CYS A 642 43.52 -11.92 -11.51
C CYS A 642 45.05 -11.83 -11.73
N MET A 643 45.85 -12.25 -10.75
CA MET A 643 47.32 -12.20 -10.84
C MET A 643 47.87 -13.06 -11.98
N LYS A 644 47.23 -14.21 -12.30
CA LYS A 644 47.59 -15.03 -13.47
C LYS A 644 47.37 -14.30 -14.82
N ARG A 645 46.49 -13.31 -14.85
CA ARG A 645 46.22 -12.46 -16.02
C ARG A 645 46.92 -11.10 -15.96
N LEU A 646 47.51 -10.74 -14.83
CA LEU A 646 48.21 -9.47 -14.67
C LEU A 646 49.56 -9.54 -15.40
N ALA A 647 49.81 -8.59 -16.30
CA ALA A 647 51.09 -8.45 -16.98
C ALA A 647 52.21 -8.18 -15.97
N ARG A 648 53.46 -8.48 -16.35
CA ARG A 648 54.64 -8.15 -15.53
C ARG A 648 54.72 -6.63 -15.34
N GLY A 649 54.90 -6.18 -14.10
CA GLY A 649 54.84 -4.77 -13.75
C GLY A 649 53.42 -4.15 -13.75
N GLY A 650 52.39 -4.94 -14.01
CA GLY A 650 51.00 -4.50 -14.00
C GLY A 650 50.46 -4.17 -12.61
N ARG A 651 49.24 -3.63 -12.57
CA ARG A 651 48.55 -3.19 -11.34
C ARG A 651 47.15 -3.79 -11.25
N LEU A 652 46.85 -4.49 -10.15
CA LEU A 652 45.50 -4.91 -9.80
C LEU A 652 44.91 -3.93 -8.76
N PHE A 653 43.82 -3.26 -9.13
CA PHE A 653 42.98 -2.50 -8.20
C PHE A 653 41.84 -3.41 -7.74
N PHE A 654 41.91 -3.87 -6.49
CA PHE A 654 40.90 -4.71 -5.87
C PHE A 654 40.12 -3.91 -4.83
N SER A 655 38.79 -3.93 -4.89
CA SER A 655 37.94 -3.18 -3.95
C SER A 655 36.66 -3.92 -3.59
N THR A 656 36.08 -3.59 -2.44
CA THR A 656 34.79 -4.13 -2.01
C THR A 656 34.08 -3.25 -0.97
N HIS A 657 32.75 -3.31 -0.95
CA HIS A 657 31.89 -2.67 0.06
C HIS A 657 31.52 -3.63 1.20
N ALA A 658 32.12 -4.82 1.28
CA ALA A 658 31.87 -5.77 2.35
C ALA A 658 32.33 -5.21 3.72
N ARG A 659 31.37 -5.05 4.65
CA ARG A 659 31.65 -4.53 5.99
C ARG A 659 32.62 -5.42 6.75
N GLY A 660 33.65 -4.83 7.35
CA GLY A 660 34.69 -5.57 8.09
C GLY A 660 35.41 -6.58 7.19
N PHE A 661 35.63 -6.23 5.92
CA PHE A 661 36.53 -6.98 5.05
C PHE A 661 37.97 -6.69 5.43
N GLU A 662 38.76 -7.75 5.48
CA GLU A 662 40.22 -7.72 5.65
C GLU A 662 40.82 -8.62 4.55
N LEU A 663 41.91 -8.16 3.95
CA LEU A 663 42.63 -8.96 2.97
C LEU A 663 43.32 -10.13 3.69
N ASP A 664 43.27 -11.32 3.10
CA ASP A 664 43.82 -12.51 3.74
C ASP A 664 45.36 -12.40 3.83
N PRO A 665 45.97 -12.67 5.01
CA PRO A 665 47.42 -12.61 5.19
C PRO A 665 48.23 -13.43 4.18
N ALA A 666 47.69 -14.55 3.66
CA ALA A 666 48.38 -15.36 2.66
C ALA A 666 48.71 -14.56 1.38
N LEU A 667 47.87 -13.59 1.01
CA LEU A 667 48.14 -12.72 -0.14
C LEU A 667 49.25 -11.70 0.15
N LEU A 668 49.45 -11.33 1.42
CA LEU A 668 50.50 -10.38 1.83
C LEU A 668 51.89 -11.05 1.81
N GLU A 669 51.95 -12.35 2.03
CA GLU A 669 53.19 -13.14 1.94
C GLU A 669 53.62 -13.35 0.47
N GLU A 670 52.66 -13.47 -0.45
CA GLU A 670 52.92 -13.79 -1.86
C GLU A 670 53.05 -12.56 -2.78
N LEU A 671 52.42 -11.43 -2.41
CA LEU A 671 52.21 -10.29 -3.31
C LEU A 671 52.57 -8.97 -2.65
N ARG A 672 52.93 -7.97 -3.47
CA ARG A 672 53.09 -6.59 -2.99
C ARG A 672 51.72 -5.92 -2.94
N VAL A 673 51.27 -5.58 -1.73
CA VAL A 673 49.97 -4.95 -1.48
C VAL A 673 50.15 -3.56 -0.87
N GLU A 674 49.50 -2.56 -1.46
CA GLU A 674 49.33 -1.22 -0.87
C GLU A 674 47.84 -1.00 -0.58
N GLU A 675 47.50 -0.60 0.64
CA GLU A 675 46.13 -0.20 0.96
C GLU A 675 45.83 1.19 0.39
N LEU A 676 44.77 1.27 -0.43
CA LEU A 676 44.29 2.49 -1.06
C LEU A 676 43.04 3.07 -0.40
N SER A 677 42.41 2.40 0.55
CA SER A 677 41.15 2.85 1.20
C SER A 677 41.21 4.32 1.62
N PRO A 678 42.23 4.81 2.38
CA PRO A 678 42.29 6.20 2.84
C PRO A 678 42.41 7.24 1.72
N LYS A 679 42.98 6.86 0.56
CA LYS A 679 43.21 7.77 -0.58
C LYS A 679 42.08 7.72 -1.61
N SER A 680 41.31 6.63 -1.63
CA SER A 680 40.32 6.33 -2.67
C SER A 680 38.90 6.76 -2.29
N VAL A 681 38.65 7.09 -1.02
CA VAL A 681 37.36 7.64 -0.56
C VAL A 681 37.30 9.14 -0.89
N PRO A 682 36.28 9.58 -1.66
CA PRO A 682 36.09 11.00 -1.96
C PRO A 682 35.66 11.82 -0.73
N PRO A 683 35.94 13.14 -0.69
CA PRO A 683 35.68 14.00 0.48
C PRO A 683 34.20 14.21 0.83
N ASP A 684 33.28 13.86 -0.06
CA ASP A 684 31.83 13.85 0.13
C ASP A 684 31.28 12.55 0.75
N PHE A 685 32.12 11.54 0.94
CA PHE A 685 31.77 10.29 1.63
C PHE A 685 32.47 10.17 2.99
N ARG A 686 31.91 9.35 3.87
CA ARG A 686 32.60 8.89 5.08
C ARG A 686 33.73 7.93 4.74
N ASN A 687 34.79 7.93 5.56
CA ASN A 687 36.03 7.18 5.34
C ASN A 687 35.88 5.64 5.30
N ASP A 688 34.69 5.09 5.61
CA ASP A 688 34.42 3.66 5.75
C ASP A 688 33.49 3.07 4.66
N VAL A 689 33.30 3.78 3.54
CA VAL A 689 32.35 3.37 2.50
C VAL A 689 32.80 2.13 1.70
N HIS A 690 34.11 1.96 1.47
CA HIS A 690 34.69 0.79 0.79
C HIS A 690 36.11 0.49 1.29
N ARG A 691 36.61 -0.73 1.02
CA ARG A 691 38.03 -1.09 1.12
C ARG A 691 38.63 -1.19 -0.28
N ALA A 692 39.85 -0.71 -0.46
CA ALA A 692 40.55 -0.77 -1.74
C ALA A 692 42.04 -1.06 -1.54
N TYR A 693 42.60 -1.87 -2.45
CA TYR A 693 43.98 -2.33 -2.45
C TYR A 693 44.58 -2.24 -3.86
N LEU A 694 45.86 -1.90 -3.91
CA LEU A 694 46.69 -2.00 -5.10
C LEU A 694 47.63 -3.18 -4.94
N ILE A 695 47.48 -4.19 -5.79
CA ILE A 695 48.19 -5.46 -5.71
C ILE A 695 49.10 -5.60 -6.93
N ARG A 696 50.33 -6.06 -6.70
CA ARG A 696 51.37 -6.31 -7.73
C ARG A 696 52.10 -7.62 -7.44
N HIS A 697 52.74 -8.19 -8.46
CA HIS A 697 53.65 -9.32 -8.30
C HIS A 697 54.82 -8.94 -7.37
N ALA A 698 55.29 -9.88 -6.54
CA ALA A 698 56.46 -9.71 -5.68
C ALA A 698 57.77 -9.67 -6.50
N GLU A 699 58.78 -8.94 -6.03
CA GLU A 699 60.02 -8.67 -6.78
C GLU A 699 60.85 -9.95 -7.09
N ASP A 700 60.66 -11.07 -6.38
CA ASP A 700 61.39 -12.33 -6.65
C ASP A 700 60.72 -13.25 -7.70
N SER A 701 59.55 -12.87 -8.22
CA SER A 701 58.95 -13.51 -9.41
C SER A 701 59.54 -12.99 -10.74
N ILE A 702 60.67 -12.28 -10.66
CA ILE A 702 61.37 -11.59 -11.75
C ILE A 702 62.43 -12.48 -12.44
N ARG A 703 62.76 -13.67 -11.90
CA ARG A 703 63.64 -14.64 -12.57
C ARG A 703 62.91 -15.58 -13.51
#